data_AF-D3MT47-F1
#
_entry.id   AF-D3MT47-F1
#
_cell.length_a   1.000
_cell.length_b   1.000
_cell.length_c   1.000
_cell.angle_alpha   90.00
_cell.angle_beta   90.00
_cell.angle_gamma   90.00
#
_symmetry.space_group_name_H-M   'P 1'
#
loop_
_entity.id
_entity.type
_entity.pdbx_description
1 polymer ?
#
loop_
_entity_poly.entity_id
_entity_poly.type
_entity_poly.pdbx_seq_one_letter_code
_entity_poly.pdbx_strand_id
1 'polypeptide(L)'
;MIKKISSLMLTLILLVTFATPALASQVKSDKMELATEMPIEKGEVDPSADNNTAKNKGKVIVIDMNRVNMDNMSRFKSISGLIDKSAFIGQMNIRGDKGYDDRRNYASIGSTGRVNILPETRISFEKSTEDQKKIYQAATGTKALNINLDNINFIDFYNQNKGEYKSSIGYLGQTLSSNGKKIGVLGNSDYYDSTGQFVKNRDFCLAVMDSRGRIHDGVLDGINKKKTNFPYGIGTDYKKLREETKRLYESSDLLFVELGDTFRLDEYKENLNKNTYAKMKRMVYSEANKYIASTLKMAGDNDTIYIIGSFPSRLDYKNNRRLAPVIRIDKSEKGSGLLETSTTRRKGVIANIDLGVDILNRFGLKNKFMNGRVIKSVPMENSFEYLQKDYKKIIAISSIRMSIINIYVTIIVASWIICALALWKKEKIPQKHRGKVLNVLKEFVKLGLIMPLAFLTAPILQARTEPGVALSIIAATIVYYLAGRVLFKNDDMKQICLFASAMIAIIVVDSALYTPLMESNIMSYDPMIGARYYGIGNEYEGVTIGSAIIAFAILLEHKSIKRWMVVPFLLLVLFTSAYPAMGANVGGAISECVAYIVFILLIYDIKIDFKKAFMILLATGGLVVAFAIADIALGLGSHLGNFVNQILANGPMEIVNVFARKIEMNVKLAQTTVWVNILLAGLAILALIIFRPNKNFAAMKAKYPLIYKGYLSIMVGCIVTLFVNDSGIISSATDSIYLLIPIIIIMINEKMSIENVNKEKIC
;
A
#
# COMPACT_ATOMS: atom_id res chain seq x y z
N MET A 1 29.14 -26.34 12.09
CA MET A 1 28.47 -25.31 11.26
C MET A 1 27.14 -24.88 11.87
N ILE A 2 26.17 -25.77 12.07
CA ILE A 2 24.83 -25.47 12.64
C ILE A 2 24.89 -24.79 14.02
N LYS A 3 25.62 -25.34 15.00
CA LYS A 3 25.78 -24.68 16.32
C LYS A 3 26.38 -23.27 16.23
N LYS A 4 27.33 -23.04 15.30
CA LYS A 4 27.95 -21.72 15.10
C LYS A 4 26.98 -20.75 14.41
N ILE A 5 26.25 -21.19 13.38
CA ILE A 5 25.27 -20.37 12.65
C ILE A 5 24.05 -20.06 13.54
N SER A 6 23.55 -21.03 14.30
CA SER A 6 22.40 -20.85 15.18
C SER A 6 22.74 -20.08 16.46
N SER A 7 23.95 -20.26 17.02
CA SER A 7 24.46 -19.39 18.08
C SER A 7 24.63 -17.97 17.56
N LEU A 8 25.21 -17.80 16.37
CA LEU A 8 25.31 -16.50 15.72
C LEU A 8 23.91 -15.90 15.52
N MET A 9 22.90 -16.68 15.09
CA MET A 9 21.51 -16.22 14.97
C MET A 9 20.92 -15.77 16.30
N LEU A 10 21.04 -16.58 17.35
CA LEU A 10 20.47 -16.23 18.65
C LEU A 10 21.14 -14.96 19.18
N THR A 11 22.47 -14.86 19.01
CA THR A 11 23.25 -13.70 19.42
C THR A 11 22.94 -12.46 18.56
N LEU A 12 22.84 -12.58 17.24
CA LEU A 12 22.54 -11.47 16.33
C LEU A 12 21.11 -10.98 16.51
N ILE A 13 20.15 -11.88 16.73
CA ILE A 13 18.75 -11.53 16.97
C ILE A 13 18.59 -10.94 18.36
N LEU A 14 19.24 -11.50 19.40
CA LEU A 14 19.27 -10.89 20.75
C LEU A 14 19.96 -9.52 20.72
N LEU A 15 21.05 -9.34 19.99
CA LEU A 15 21.66 -8.03 19.76
C LEU A 15 20.70 -7.09 19.03
N VAL A 16 19.97 -7.56 18.01
CA VAL A 16 18.99 -6.73 17.31
C VAL A 16 17.74 -6.45 18.16
N THR A 17 17.36 -7.30 19.12
CA THR A 17 16.22 -7.04 20.02
C THR A 17 16.61 -6.20 21.25
N PHE A 18 17.85 -6.32 21.74
CA PHE A 18 18.31 -5.65 22.97
C PHE A 18 19.22 -4.44 22.72
N ALA A 19 19.96 -4.37 21.61
CA ALA A 19 20.85 -3.25 21.28
C ALA A 19 20.19 -2.20 20.36
N THR A 20 19.07 -2.50 19.71
CA THR A 20 18.37 -1.52 18.85
C THR A 20 17.80 -0.31 19.59
N PRO A 21 17.32 -0.38 20.85
CA PRO A 21 16.95 0.83 21.58
C PRO A 21 18.16 1.70 21.93
N ALA A 22 19.33 1.08 22.15
CA ALA A 22 20.57 1.76 22.55
C ALA A 22 21.36 2.34 21.36
N LEU A 23 21.25 1.75 20.17
CA LEU A 23 21.79 2.32 18.92
C LEU A 23 20.86 3.38 18.31
N ALA A 24 19.54 3.26 18.50
CA ALA A 24 18.60 4.29 18.05
C ALA A 24 18.66 5.57 18.91
N SER A 25 19.21 5.49 20.12
CA SER A 25 19.35 6.64 21.03
C SER A 25 20.65 7.44 20.83
N GLN A 26 21.58 6.99 19.98
CA GLN A 26 22.80 7.72 19.67
C GLN A 26 22.79 8.27 18.25
N VAL A 27 22.92 9.60 18.18
CA VAL A 27 23.12 10.47 17.00
C VAL A 27 21.84 10.98 16.33
N LYS A 28 21.23 11.99 16.95
CA LYS A 28 20.89 13.24 16.25
C LYS A 28 21.18 14.40 17.20
N SER A 29 22.35 15.02 17.06
CA SER A 29 22.45 16.42 17.46
C SER A 29 21.50 17.17 16.54
N ASP A 30 20.42 17.76 17.06
CA ASP A 30 19.58 18.68 16.31
C ASP A 30 20.43 19.92 15.98
N LYS A 31 21.25 19.82 14.93
CA LYS A 31 21.78 21.00 14.26
C LYS A 31 20.59 21.68 13.62
N MET A 32 20.39 22.95 13.95
CA MET A 32 19.36 23.77 13.34
C MET A 32 19.75 23.99 11.88
N GLU A 33 19.24 23.14 10.99
CA GLU A 33 19.46 23.23 9.56
C GLU A 33 18.42 24.20 8.96
N LEU A 34 18.89 25.13 8.16
CA LEU A 34 18.04 26.07 7.43
C LEU A 34 17.50 25.39 6.17
N ALA A 35 16.28 25.76 5.77
CA ALA A 35 15.76 25.39 4.46
C ALA A 35 16.68 25.95 3.36
N THR A 36 17.03 25.12 2.39
CA THR A 36 17.76 25.54 1.19
C THR A 36 16.79 26.06 0.15
N GLU A 37 17.22 27.05 -0.66
CA GLU A 37 16.42 27.49 -1.79
C GLU A 37 16.23 26.35 -2.80
N MET A 38 14.98 26.08 -3.17
CA MET A 38 14.68 25.03 -4.13
C MET A 38 15.18 25.40 -5.53
N PRO A 39 15.87 24.47 -6.24
CA PRO A 39 16.09 24.63 -7.66
C PRO A 39 14.74 24.69 -8.38
N ILE A 40 14.57 25.69 -9.27
CA ILE A 40 13.37 25.82 -10.09
C ILE A 40 13.43 24.77 -11.19
N GLU A 41 12.95 23.56 -10.89
CA GLU A 41 12.78 22.53 -11.91
C GLU A 41 11.51 22.83 -12.70
N LYS A 42 11.72 23.39 -13.91
CA LYS A 42 10.64 23.64 -14.85
C LYS A 42 10.11 22.30 -15.36
N GLY A 43 8.79 22.15 -15.40
CA GLY A 43 8.23 21.04 -16.18
C GLY A 43 8.46 21.27 -17.67
N GLU A 44 8.35 20.19 -18.42
CA GLU A 44 8.64 20.13 -19.85
C GLU A 44 7.37 19.82 -20.65
N VAL A 45 7.42 20.05 -21.96
CA VAL A 45 6.35 19.64 -22.87
C VAL A 45 6.25 18.11 -22.85
N ASP A 46 5.03 17.61 -22.75
CA ASP A 46 4.73 16.19 -22.82
C ASP A 46 4.33 15.79 -24.25
N PRO A 47 5.23 15.18 -25.04
CA PRO A 47 4.90 14.73 -26.39
C PRO A 47 3.89 13.57 -26.40
N SER A 48 3.67 12.92 -25.26
CA SER A 48 2.69 11.84 -25.12
C SER A 48 1.30 12.32 -24.73
N ALA A 49 1.12 13.63 -24.50
CA ALA A 49 -0.16 14.23 -24.17
C ALA A 49 -1.12 14.22 -25.37
N ASP A 50 -1.84 13.12 -25.52
CA ASP A 50 -2.87 12.94 -26.54
C ASP A 50 -4.26 13.25 -25.97
N ASN A 51 -4.56 14.54 -25.81
CA ASN A 51 -5.89 14.98 -25.39
C ASN A 51 -6.27 16.32 -26.02
N ASN A 52 -7.58 16.51 -26.20
CA ASN A 52 -8.11 17.70 -26.87
C ASN A 52 -7.89 18.99 -26.07
N THR A 53 -7.88 18.92 -24.73
CA THR A 53 -7.61 20.07 -23.87
C THR A 53 -6.24 20.67 -24.16
N ALA A 54 -5.20 19.82 -24.24
CA ALA A 54 -3.85 20.24 -24.58
C ALA A 54 -3.75 20.75 -26.02
N LYS A 55 -4.29 19.98 -26.99
CA LYS A 55 -4.22 20.30 -28.43
C LYS A 55 -4.91 21.61 -28.78
N ASN A 56 -6.07 21.86 -28.18
CA ASN A 56 -6.95 22.98 -28.52
C ASN A 56 -6.88 24.13 -27.49
N LYS A 57 -5.87 24.11 -26.61
CA LYS A 57 -5.65 25.15 -25.58
C LYS A 57 -6.87 25.37 -24.68
N GLY A 58 -7.54 24.29 -24.30
CA GLY A 58 -8.64 24.30 -23.33
C GLY A 58 -8.17 24.63 -21.91
N LYS A 59 -9.14 24.86 -21.02
CA LYS A 59 -8.93 25.14 -19.60
C LYS A 59 -9.22 23.91 -18.75
N VAL A 60 -8.72 23.91 -17.52
CA VAL A 60 -9.00 22.87 -16.53
C VAL A 60 -9.74 23.47 -15.35
N ILE A 61 -10.88 22.87 -14.99
CA ILE A 61 -11.69 23.29 -13.84
C ILE A 61 -11.76 22.13 -12.85
N VAL A 62 -11.37 22.35 -11.60
CA VAL A 62 -11.49 21.39 -10.50
C VAL A 62 -12.56 21.90 -9.56
N ILE A 63 -13.62 21.11 -9.35
CA ILE A 63 -14.70 21.39 -8.41
C ILE A 63 -14.59 20.39 -7.26
N ASP A 64 -14.25 20.88 -6.08
CA ASP A 64 -14.17 20.05 -4.89
C ASP A 64 -15.43 20.14 -4.04
N MET A 65 -16.03 18.98 -3.84
CA MET A 65 -17.16 18.71 -2.97
C MET A 65 -16.71 17.84 -1.81
N ASN A 66 -15.79 18.36 -1.01
CA ASN A 66 -15.20 17.64 0.11
C ASN A 66 -16.29 17.03 1.02
N ARG A 67 -16.05 15.84 1.56
CA ARG A 67 -17.00 15.03 2.37
C ARG A 67 -18.17 14.39 1.62
N VAL A 68 -18.22 14.45 0.28
CA VAL A 68 -19.25 13.77 -0.52
C VAL A 68 -18.69 12.49 -1.13
N ASN A 69 -19.38 11.37 -0.97
CA ASN A 69 -19.02 10.09 -1.57
C ASN A 69 -19.67 9.87 -2.96
N MET A 70 -19.19 8.87 -3.71
CA MET A 70 -19.64 8.58 -5.08
C MET A 70 -21.16 8.34 -5.19
N ASP A 71 -21.76 7.62 -4.23
CA ASP A 71 -23.21 7.35 -4.19
C ASP A 71 -24.04 8.63 -4.06
N ASN A 72 -23.53 9.61 -3.32
CA ASN A 72 -24.18 10.90 -3.19
C ASN A 72 -23.94 11.77 -4.42
N MET A 73 -22.73 11.78 -4.98
CA MET A 73 -22.38 12.54 -6.19
C MET A 73 -23.20 12.11 -7.40
N SER A 74 -23.38 10.81 -7.61
CA SER A 74 -24.14 10.30 -8.76
C SER A 74 -25.63 10.65 -8.72
N ARG A 75 -26.16 11.07 -7.57
CA ARG A 75 -27.56 11.52 -7.41
C ARG A 75 -27.77 12.99 -7.76
N PHE A 76 -26.70 13.74 -8.01
CA PHE A 76 -26.81 15.12 -8.47
C PHE A 76 -27.37 15.09 -9.90
N LYS A 77 -28.49 15.78 -10.15
CA LYS A 77 -29.13 15.81 -11.48
C LYS A 77 -28.18 16.30 -12.58
N SER A 78 -27.25 17.18 -12.23
CA SER A 78 -26.21 17.68 -13.15
C SER A 78 -25.12 16.66 -13.49
N ILE A 79 -24.94 15.63 -12.65
CA ILE A 79 -23.90 14.60 -12.79
C ILE A 79 -24.50 13.28 -13.32
N SER A 80 -25.69 12.90 -12.85
CA SER A 80 -26.29 11.58 -13.09
C SER A 80 -26.35 11.21 -14.58
N GLY A 81 -26.73 12.16 -15.44
CA GLY A 81 -26.81 11.94 -16.88
C GLY A 81 -25.46 11.90 -17.60
N LEU A 82 -24.39 12.42 -16.97
CA LEU A 82 -23.05 12.45 -17.52
C LEU A 82 -22.31 11.14 -17.26
N ILE A 83 -22.51 10.52 -16.09
CA ILE A 83 -21.88 9.25 -15.72
C ILE A 83 -22.05 8.18 -16.80
N ASP A 84 -23.22 8.12 -17.43
CA ASP A 84 -23.52 7.12 -18.45
C ASP A 84 -23.13 7.55 -19.87
N LYS A 85 -22.86 8.84 -20.12
CA LYS A 85 -22.75 9.39 -21.49
C LYS A 85 -21.41 10.04 -21.82
N SER A 86 -20.80 10.73 -20.87
CA SER A 86 -19.71 11.68 -21.11
C SER A 86 -18.86 11.94 -19.86
N ALA A 87 -18.67 10.94 -19.02
CA ALA A 87 -17.85 11.06 -17.81
C ALA A 87 -17.13 9.75 -17.48
N PHE A 88 -15.90 9.90 -17.00
CA PHE A 88 -15.09 8.82 -16.47
C PHE A 88 -15.03 8.93 -14.95
N ILE A 89 -15.30 7.83 -14.25
CA ILE A 89 -15.43 7.81 -12.79
C ILE A 89 -14.36 6.95 -12.13
N GLY A 90 -13.98 7.31 -10.91
CA GLY A 90 -13.03 6.54 -10.12
C GLY A 90 -13.10 6.87 -8.63
N GLN A 91 -12.35 6.10 -7.86
CA GLN A 91 -12.17 6.23 -6.43
C GLN A 91 -10.69 6.48 -6.13
N MET A 92 -10.40 7.60 -5.51
CA MET A 92 -9.06 8.09 -5.23
C MET A 92 -8.64 7.71 -3.81
N ASN A 93 -7.47 7.08 -3.70
CA ASN A 93 -6.79 6.92 -2.43
C ASN A 93 -6.26 8.28 -1.93
N ILE A 94 -6.57 8.60 -0.67
CA ILE A 94 -6.28 9.91 -0.05
C ILE A 94 -4.99 9.94 0.78
N ARG A 95 -4.14 8.91 0.67
CA ARG A 95 -2.98 8.79 1.55
C ARG A 95 -1.97 9.90 1.28
N GLY A 96 -1.56 10.61 2.32
CA GLY A 96 -0.32 11.36 2.33
C GLY A 96 0.78 10.64 3.12
N ASP A 97 1.84 11.36 3.43
CA ASP A 97 2.92 10.80 4.24
C ASP A 97 2.52 10.78 5.72
N LYS A 98 2.72 9.62 6.37
CA LYS A 98 2.34 9.35 7.77
C LYS A 98 0.87 9.63 8.15
N GLY A 99 -0.05 9.71 7.18
CA GLY A 99 -1.48 9.84 7.47
C GLY A 99 -2.38 10.03 6.25
N TYR A 100 -3.65 10.36 6.50
CA TYR A 100 -4.72 10.31 5.49
C TYR A 100 -5.59 11.56 5.44
N ASP A 101 -5.38 12.56 6.29
CA ASP A 101 -6.22 13.77 6.43
C ASP A 101 -6.23 14.69 5.20
N ASP A 102 -7.17 15.64 5.20
CA ASP A 102 -7.41 16.61 4.14
C ASP A 102 -6.13 17.36 3.72
N ARG A 103 -5.37 17.91 4.69
CA ARG A 103 -4.16 18.70 4.41
C ARG A 103 -3.12 17.87 3.67
N ARG A 104 -2.86 16.67 4.18
CA ARG A 104 -1.94 15.71 3.57
C ARG A 104 -2.39 15.30 2.17
N ASN A 105 -3.69 15.08 1.98
CA ASN A 105 -4.24 14.74 0.69
C ASN A 105 -4.08 15.89 -0.33
N TYR A 106 -4.50 17.12 0.03
CA TYR A 106 -4.35 18.28 -0.83
C TYR A 106 -2.90 18.55 -1.19
N ALA A 107 -2.01 18.57 -0.19
CA ALA A 107 -0.58 18.77 -0.44
C ALA A 107 -0.02 17.69 -1.39
N SER A 108 -0.38 16.42 -1.20
CA SER A 108 0.12 15.32 -2.04
C SER A 108 -0.33 15.42 -3.51
N ILE A 109 -1.52 15.97 -3.80
CA ILE A 109 -1.98 16.20 -5.18
C ILE A 109 -1.00 17.08 -5.96
N GLY A 110 -0.49 18.13 -5.32
CA GLY A 110 0.38 19.14 -5.95
C GLY A 110 1.88 18.85 -5.86
N SER A 111 2.29 17.72 -5.30
CA SER A 111 3.67 17.45 -4.88
C SER A 111 4.38 16.42 -5.73
N THR A 112 5.69 16.26 -5.54
CA THR A 112 6.47 15.19 -6.21
C THR A 112 6.06 13.78 -5.76
N GLY A 113 5.47 13.67 -4.57
CA GLY A 113 4.96 12.43 -4.02
C GLY A 113 4.06 12.70 -2.83
N ARG A 114 3.98 11.74 -1.90
CA ARG A 114 3.18 11.88 -0.69
C ARG A 114 3.83 12.82 0.31
N VAL A 115 3.04 13.73 0.87
CA VAL A 115 3.49 14.80 1.76
C VAL A 115 2.80 14.69 3.12
N ASN A 116 3.54 15.04 4.17
CA ASN A 116 3.08 15.17 5.54
C ASN A 116 2.91 16.65 5.88
N ILE A 117 1.75 17.02 6.42
CA ILE A 117 1.50 18.31 7.04
C ILE A 117 1.26 18.03 8.52
N LEU A 118 2.09 18.61 9.39
CA LEU A 118 1.93 18.38 10.82
C LEU A 118 0.65 19.07 11.33
N PRO A 119 -0.12 18.47 12.25
CA PRO A 119 -1.36 19.05 12.75
C PRO A 119 -1.23 20.48 13.28
N GLU A 120 -0.14 20.77 13.96
CA GLU A 120 0.22 22.07 14.55
C GLU A 120 0.71 23.10 13.52
N THR A 121 1.01 22.67 12.29
CA THR A 121 1.43 23.59 11.24
C THR A 121 0.27 24.50 10.87
N ARG A 122 0.46 25.81 11.07
CA ARG A 122 -0.50 26.82 10.64
C ARG A 122 -0.53 26.87 9.11
N ILE A 123 -1.70 26.64 8.52
CA ILE A 123 -1.95 26.85 7.09
C ILE A 123 -2.84 28.08 6.95
N SER A 124 -2.40 29.08 6.20
CA SER A 124 -3.08 30.37 6.11
C SER A 124 -3.01 30.91 4.69
N PHE A 125 -4.08 30.73 3.92
CA PHE A 125 -4.21 31.28 2.57
C PHE A 125 -5.20 32.44 2.57
N GLU A 126 -4.72 33.64 2.30
CA GLU A 126 -5.55 34.84 2.22
C GLU A 126 -5.06 35.71 1.07
N LYS A 127 -5.94 36.58 0.58
CA LYS A 127 -5.49 37.61 -0.36
C LYS A 127 -4.52 38.54 0.36
N SER A 128 -3.28 38.59 -0.12
CA SER A 128 -2.21 39.32 0.55
C SER A 128 -2.38 40.83 0.41
N THR A 129 -2.40 41.52 1.55
CA THR A 129 -2.19 42.97 1.64
C THR A 129 -0.75 43.33 1.27
N GLU A 130 -0.46 44.60 1.01
CA GLU A 130 0.91 45.05 0.73
C GLU A 130 1.88 44.74 1.87
N ASP A 131 1.44 44.81 3.12
CA ASP A 131 2.27 44.44 4.27
C ASP A 131 2.51 42.92 4.34
N GLN A 132 1.48 42.10 4.08
CA GLN A 132 1.63 40.65 4.01
C GLN A 132 2.58 40.23 2.88
N LYS A 133 2.54 40.91 1.73
CA LYS A 133 3.49 40.68 0.62
C LYS A 133 4.93 40.97 1.04
N LYS A 134 5.17 42.03 1.81
CA LYS A 134 6.49 42.35 2.37
C LYS A 134 6.95 41.31 3.39
N ILE A 135 6.06 40.89 4.29
CA ILE A 135 6.34 39.83 5.28
C ILE A 135 6.71 38.54 4.57
N TYR A 136 5.93 38.12 3.58
CA TYR A 136 6.20 36.95 2.76
C TYR A 136 7.57 37.06 2.07
N GLN A 137 7.87 38.21 1.45
CA GLN A 137 9.14 38.42 0.77
C GLN A 137 10.33 38.39 1.74
N ALA A 138 10.16 38.93 2.95
CA ALA A 138 11.17 38.84 4.00
C ALA A 138 11.37 37.40 4.51
N ALA A 139 10.29 36.62 4.64
CA ALA A 139 10.33 35.25 5.13
C ALA A 139 10.88 34.24 4.10
N THR A 140 10.60 34.46 2.82
CA THR A 140 10.92 33.50 1.75
C THR A 140 12.05 33.94 0.81
N GLY A 141 12.43 35.23 0.84
CA GLY A 141 13.35 35.81 -0.14
C GLY A 141 12.73 36.04 -1.53
N THR A 142 11.45 35.71 -1.72
CA THR A 142 10.81 35.70 -3.05
C THR A 142 9.66 36.70 -3.15
N LYS A 143 9.45 37.25 -4.35
CA LYS A 143 8.34 38.19 -4.57
C LYS A 143 6.99 37.48 -4.40
N ALA A 144 6.12 38.07 -3.59
CA ALA A 144 4.76 37.62 -3.36
C ALA A 144 3.88 37.72 -4.62
N LEU A 145 2.87 36.83 -4.72
CA LEU A 145 1.72 36.97 -5.63
C LEU A 145 0.48 37.44 -4.85
N ASN A 146 -0.73 37.20 -5.38
CA ASN A 146 -1.97 37.64 -4.74
C ASN A 146 -2.33 36.82 -3.50
N ILE A 147 -1.94 35.55 -3.45
CA ILE A 147 -2.16 34.65 -2.32
C ILE A 147 -0.85 33.91 -2.06
N ASN A 148 -0.43 33.85 -0.79
CA ASN A 148 0.87 33.33 -0.40
C ASN A 148 0.78 32.52 0.91
N LEU A 149 1.67 31.54 1.07
CA LEU A 149 1.85 30.75 2.27
C LEU A 149 3.23 31.03 2.88
N ASP A 150 3.26 31.78 3.98
CA ASP A 150 4.50 32.34 4.54
C ASP A 150 5.45 31.27 5.11
N ASN A 151 4.93 30.14 5.60
CA ASN A 151 5.72 29.07 6.21
C ASN A 151 6.05 27.92 5.25
N ILE A 152 5.98 28.16 3.93
CA ILE A 152 6.28 27.15 2.90
C ILE A 152 7.65 26.49 3.09
N ASN A 153 8.68 27.28 3.44
CA ASN A 153 10.05 26.80 3.61
C ASN A 153 10.14 25.75 4.71
N PHE A 154 9.40 25.91 5.80
CA PHE A 154 9.34 24.92 6.89
C PHE A 154 8.66 23.63 6.42
N ILE A 155 7.53 23.75 5.72
CA ILE A 155 6.75 22.60 5.25
C ILE A 155 7.58 21.75 4.30
N ASP A 156 8.22 22.39 3.32
CA ASP A 156 9.05 21.69 2.33
C ASP A 156 10.28 21.06 2.99
N PHE A 157 11.02 21.83 3.81
CA PHE A 157 12.18 21.32 4.55
C PHE A 157 11.84 20.11 5.41
N TYR A 158 10.72 20.14 6.14
CA TYR A 158 10.28 19.02 6.96
C TYR A 158 10.05 17.76 6.09
N ASN A 159 9.40 17.90 4.94
CA ASN A 159 9.10 16.77 4.08
C ASN A 159 10.35 16.17 3.45
N GLN A 160 11.27 17.00 2.97
CA GLN A 160 12.51 16.53 2.37
C GLN A 160 13.44 15.83 3.38
N ASN A 161 13.46 16.28 4.64
CA ASN A 161 14.40 15.79 5.65
C ASN A 161 13.82 14.76 6.65
N LYS A 162 12.52 14.85 6.95
CA LYS A 162 11.84 14.02 7.96
C LYS A 162 10.68 13.20 7.39
N GLY A 163 10.26 13.46 6.16
CA GLY A 163 9.24 12.66 5.46
C GLY A 163 9.78 11.31 5.00
N GLU A 164 8.92 10.27 4.96
CA GLU A 164 9.31 8.93 4.50
C GLU A 164 9.66 8.95 3.00
N TYR A 165 8.90 9.73 2.23
CA TYR A 165 9.00 9.84 0.77
C TYR A 165 10.00 10.90 0.30
N LYS A 166 10.51 11.75 1.21
CA LYS A 166 11.35 12.92 0.88
C LYS A 166 10.75 13.79 -0.25
N SER A 167 9.43 13.94 -0.25
CA SER A 167 8.70 14.67 -1.30
C SER A 167 8.91 16.18 -1.17
N SER A 168 8.86 16.89 -2.30
CA SER A 168 8.83 18.35 -2.38
C SER A 168 7.43 18.83 -2.77
N ILE A 169 7.02 19.97 -2.25
CA ILE A 169 5.65 20.49 -2.38
C ILE A 169 5.50 21.52 -3.51
N GLY A 170 4.28 21.67 -4.05
CA GLY A 170 3.92 22.76 -4.97
C GLY A 170 4.44 22.62 -6.41
N TYR A 171 4.80 21.41 -6.84
CA TYR A 171 5.34 21.12 -8.18
C TYR A 171 4.30 21.24 -9.29
N LEU A 172 3.01 20.95 -9.00
CA LEU A 172 1.92 21.21 -9.94
C LEU A 172 1.85 22.71 -10.27
N GLY A 173 1.73 23.55 -9.25
CA GLY A 173 1.63 25.00 -9.43
C GLY A 173 2.90 25.61 -10.04
N GLN A 174 4.07 25.11 -9.64
CA GLN A 174 5.36 25.55 -10.18
C GLN A 174 5.50 25.23 -11.67
N THR A 175 5.10 24.03 -12.08
CA THR A 175 5.18 23.59 -13.49
C THR A 175 4.25 24.41 -14.38
N LEU A 176 3.02 24.64 -13.93
CA LEU A 176 2.06 25.48 -14.65
C LEU A 176 2.56 26.92 -14.78
N SER A 177 2.96 27.53 -13.66
CA SER A 177 3.40 28.93 -13.62
C SER A 177 4.64 29.19 -14.45
N SER A 178 5.62 28.27 -14.42
CA SER A 178 6.85 28.39 -15.22
C SER A 178 6.62 28.23 -16.72
N ASN A 179 5.51 27.62 -17.13
CA ASN A 179 5.06 27.50 -18.52
C ASN A 179 3.97 28.53 -18.88
N GLY A 180 3.88 29.63 -18.12
CA GLY A 180 3.00 30.75 -18.41
C GLY A 180 1.51 30.50 -18.14
N LYS A 181 1.16 29.39 -17.47
CA LYS A 181 -0.23 29.09 -17.09
C LYS A 181 -0.60 29.82 -15.79
N LYS A 182 -1.78 30.42 -15.77
CA LYS A 182 -2.34 31.14 -14.62
C LYS A 182 -3.26 30.22 -13.82
N ILE A 183 -3.16 30.29 -12.50
CA ILE A 183 -3.92 29.46 -11.55
C ILE A 183 -4.85 30.36 -10.75
N GLY A 184 -6.14 30.04 -10.77
CA GLY A 184 -7.18 30.68 -9.97
C GLY A 184 -7.71 29.74 -8.89
N VAL A 185 -7.94 30.26 -7.69
CA VAL A 185 -8.63 29.54 -6.59
C VAL A 185 -9.87 30.28 -6.11
N LEU A 186 -10.92 29.55 -5.73
CA LEU A 186 -12.20 30.14 -5.34
C LEU A 186 -12.91 29.30 -4.28
N GLY A 187 -13.51 29.98 -3.31
CA GLY A 187 -14.26 29.32 -2.24
C GLY A 187 -13.43 29.06 -0.99
N ASN A 188 -14.04 28.44 0.01
CA ASN A 188 -13.40 28.00 1.23
C ASN A 188 -14.33 27.03 1.99
N SER A 189 -13.75 26.37 2.99
CA SER A 189 -14.43 25.56 4.00
C SER A 189 -14.42 26.22 5.38
N ASP A 190 -14.28 27.55 5.46
CA ASP A 190 -14.26 28.32 6.72
C ASP A 190 -15.49 27.99 7.58
N TYR A 191 -15.29 27.80 8.89
CA TYR A 191 -16.33 27.34 9.83
C TYR A 191 -16.07 27.86 11.25
N TYR A 192 -17.02 27.63 12.16
CA TYR A 192 -16.83 27.87 13.59
C TYR A 192 -16.53 26.54 14.29
N ASP A 193 -15.48 26.48 15.09
CA ASP A 193 -15.16 25.27 15.84
C ASP A 193 -16.07 25.07 17.07
N SER A 194 -15.83 24.01 17.84
CA SER A 194 -16.60 23.70 19.04
C SER A 194 -16.48 24.73 20.16
N THR A 195 -15.45 25.60 20.12
CA THR A 195 -15.25 26.70 21.07
C THR A 195 -15.92 28.00 20.62
N GLY A 196 -16.48 28.02 19.40
CA GLY A 196 -17.02 29.21 18.77
C GLY A 196 -15.96 30.08 18.10
N GLN A 197 -14.71 29.61 17.99
CA GLN A 197 -13.66 30.31 17.26
C GLN A 197 -13.88 30.17 15.75
N PHE A 198 -13.72 31.25 15.00
CA PHE A 198 -13.78 31.23 13.55
C PHE A 198 -12.47 30.65 12.98
N VAL A 199 -12.57 29.53 12.28
CA VAL A 199 -11.45 28.82 11.66
C VAL A 199 -11.50 29.03 10.15
N LYS A 200 -10.41 29.61 9.60
CA LYS A 200 -10.22 29.76 8.17
C LYS A 200 -9.67 28.47 7.57
N ASN A 201 -10.54 27.60 7.06
CA ASN A 201 -10.14 26.36 6.41
C ASN A 201 -10.11 26.56 4.89
N ARG A 202 -8.89 26.67 4.36
CA ARG A 202 -8.60 26.95 2.95
C ARG A 202 -7.53 26.00 2.42
N ASP A 203 -7.47 24.81 3.02
CA ASP A 203 -6.38 23.84 2.83
C ASP A 203 -6.32 23.31 1.39
N PHE A 204 -7.42 23.40 0.62
CA PHE A 204 -7.45 23.04 -0.80
C PHE A 204 -6.42 23.80 -1.66
N CYS A 205 -5.99 25.00 -1.22
CA CYS A 205 -4.96 25.78 -1.88
C CYS A 205 -3.59 25.05 -1.92
N LEU A 206 -3.32 24.15 -0.97
CA LEU A 206 -2.11 23.33 -0.95
C LEU A 206 -1.92 22.48 -2.22
N ALA A 207 -3.02 22.13 -2.89
CA ALA A 207 -2.98 21.30 -4.10
C ALA A 207 -2.40 22.03 -5.32
N VAL A 208 -2.50 23.36 -5.39
CA VAL A 208 -2.21 24.13 -6.61
C VAL A 208 -1.24 25.29 -6.42
N MET A 209 -0.80 25.57 -5.19
CA MET A 209 0.26 26.53 -4.96
C MET A 209 1.55 26.14 -5.68
N ASP A 210 2.35 27.13 -6.07
CA ASP A 210 3.69 26.87 -6.57
C ASP A 210 4.64 26.40 -5.45
N SER A 211 5.87 26.02 -5.83
CA SER A 211 6.89 25.55 -4.90
C SER A 211 7.26 26.58 -3.82
N ARG A 212 6.91 27.86 -4.03
CA ARG A 212 7.11 28.95 -3.08
C ARG A 212 5.83 29.26 -2.30
N GLY A 213 4.79 28.44 -2.40
CA GLY A 213 3.55 28.63 -1.67
C GLY A 213 2.69 29.77 -2.21
N ARG A 214 2.85 30.14 -3.49
CA ARG A 214 2.15 31.29 -4.10
C ARG A 214 1.08 30.85 -5.09
N ILE A 215 0.03 31.64 -5.23
CA ILE A 215 -1.05 31.46 -6.22
C ILE A 215 -1.34 32.80 -6.90
N HIS A 216 -1.58 32.76 -8.23
CA HIS A 216 -1.70 33.95 -9.09
C HIS A 216 -2.90 34.81 -8.77
N ASP A 217 -4.10 34.25 -8.72
CA ASP A 217 -5.33 34.97 -8.38
C ASP A 217 -6.30 34.07 -7.60
N GLY A 218 -7.26 34.69 -6.91
CA GLY A 218 -8.32 33.94 -6.26
C GLY A 218 -9.22 34.77 -5.35
N VAL A 219 -10.34 34.17 -4.98
CA VAL A 219 -11.33 34.78 -4.06
C VAL A 219 -11.66 33.77 -2.96
N LEU A 220 -10.96 33.92 -1.83
CA LEU A 220 -11.14 33.09 -0.64
C LEU A 220 -12.01 33.80 0.40
N ASP A 221 -11.84 35.12 0.52
CA ASP A 221 -12.55 35.96 1.47
C ASP A 221 -13.89 36.48 0.93
N GLY A 222 -14.85 36.72 1.83
CA GLY A 222 -16.14 37.33 1.49
C GLY A 222 -17.00 36.50 0.53
N ILE A 223 -16.75 35.19 0.41
CA ILE A 223 -17.54 34.26 -0.41
C ILE A 223 -18.65 33.56 0.39
N ASN A 224 -18.66 33.75 1.71
CA ASN A 224 -19.67 33.25 2.63
C ASN A 224 -20.64 34.37 3.04
N LYS A 225 -21.87 33.99 3.37
CA LYS A 225 -22.87 34.90 3.93
C LYS A 225 -23.58 34.30 5.13
N LYS A 226 -24.15 35.16 5.98
CA LYS A 226 -25.02 34.73 7.07
C LYS A 226 -26.21 33.97 6.51
N LYS A 227 -26.43 32.77 7.03
CA LYS A 227 -27.50 31.86 6.59
C LYS A 227 -27.91 30.98 7.78
N THR A 228 -28.87 31.47 8.56
CA THR A 228 -29.25 30.90 9.87
C THR A 228 -29.82 29.48 9.81
N ASN A 229 -30.25 29.01 8.64
CA ASN A 229 -30.74 27.65 8.42
C ASN A 229 -29.66 26.67 7.87
N PHE A 230 -28.40 27.08 7.84
CA PHE A 230 -27.25 26.30 7.39
C PHE A 230 -26.29 25.98 8.58
N PRO A 231 -25.34 25.04 8.40
CA PRO A 231 -24.34 24.73 9.42
C PRO A 231 -23.66 25.99 9.98
N TYR A 232 -23.56 26.09 11.30
CA TYR A 232 -22.98 27.25 12.00
C TYR A 232 -23.63 28.62 11.69
N GLY A 233 -24.81 28.64 11.07
CA GLY A 233 -25.46 29.89 10.67
C GLY A 233 -24.77 30.62 9.52
N ILE A 234 -23.87 29.95 8.79
CA ILE A 234 -23.16 30.48 7.63
C ILE A 234 -23.39 29.57 6.42
N GLY A 235 -23.34 30.13 5.22
CA GLY A 235 -23.35 29.33 4.00
C GLY A 235 -22.62 30.03 2.87
N THR A 236 -22.19 29.26 1.89
CA THR A 236 -21.55 29.82 0.70
C THR A 236 -22.53 30.72 -0.05
N ASP A 237 -22.10 31.91 -0.45
CA ASP A 237 -22.87 32.77 -1.33
C ASP A 237 -22.74 32.28 -2.77
N TYR A 238 -23.51 31.25 -3.13
CA TYR A 238 -23.47 30.65 -4.46
C TYR A 238 -23.77 31.61 -5.62
N LYS A 239 -24.41 32.77 -5.37
CA LYS A 239 -24.57 33.80 -6.40
C LYS A 239 -23.20 34.41 -6.72
N LYS A 240 -22.54 34.95 -5.70
CA LYS A 240 -21.18 35.50 -5.81
C LYS A 240 -20.17 34.45 -6.28
N LEU A 241 -20.27 33.21 -5.79
CA LEU A 241 -19.44 32.10 -6.24
C LEU A 241 -19.53 31.89 -7.76
N ARG A 242 -20.73 31.90 -8.34
CA ARG A 242 -20.90 31.76 -9.80
C ARG A 242 -20.38 32.98 -10.57
N GLU A 243 -20.55 34.18 -10.05
CA GLU A 243 -20.04 35.43 -10.65
C GLU A 243 -18.51 35.43 -10.68
N GLU A 244 -17.86 35.14 -9.54
CA GLU A 244 -16.40 35.04 -9.44
C GLU A 244 -15.85 33.84 -10.20
N THR A 245 -16.60 32.74 -10.32
CA THR A 245 -16.20 31.60 -11.17
C THR A 245 -16.05 32.05 -12.62
N LYS A 246 -16.98 32.84 -13.16
CA LYS A 246 -16.91 33.36 -14.53
C LYS A 246 -15.71 34.28 -14.71
N ARG A 247 -15.52 35.24 -13.79
CA ARG A 247 -14.38 36.17 -13.82
C ARG A 247 -13.04 35.42 -13.79
N LEU A 248 -12.89 34.48 -12.84
CA LEU A 248 -11.66 33.71 -12.70
C LEU A 248 -11.44 32.79 -13.89
N TYR A 249 -12.50 32.15 -14.40
CA TYR A 249 -12.44 31.32 -15.61
C TYR A 249 -11.90 32.10 -16.81
N GLU A 250 -12.24 33.38 -16.98
CA GLU A 250 -11.67 34.22 -18.04
C GLU A 250 -10.18 34.51 -17.81
N SER A 251 -9.78 34.76 -16.56
CA SER A 251 -8.41 35.17 -16.20
C SER A 251 -7.40 34.05 -15.88
N SER A 252 -7.84 32.80 -15.73
CA SER A 252 -6.98 31.66 -15.37
C SER A 252 -7.07 30.51 -16.37
N ASP A 253 -6.03 29.67 -16.42
CA ASP A 253 -5.99 28.45 -17.22
C ASP A 253 -6.46 27.23 -16.40
N LEU A 254 -6.03 27.16 -15.14
CA LEU A 254 -6.52 26.23 -14.12
C LEU A 254 -7.40 27.00 -13.12
N LEU A 255 -8.60 26.52 -12.86
CA LEU A 255 -9.49 27.05 -11.82
C LEU A 255 -9.85 25.95 -10.82
N PHE A 256 -9.44 26.11 -9.56
CA PHE A 256 -9.81 25.20 -8.47
C PHE A 256 -10.87 25.87 -7.58
N VAL A 257 -12.06 25.27 -7.51
CA VAL A 257 -13.19 25.78 -6.72
C VAL A 257 -13.56 24.80 -5.62
N GLU A 258 -13.62 25.28 -4.38
CA GLU A 258 -14.08 24.51 -3.22
C GLU A 258 -15.52 24.86 -2.83
N LEU A 259 -16.39 23.84 -2.75
CA LEU A 259 -17.79 23.96 -2.31
C LEU A 259 -17.92 23.65 -0.81
N GLY A 260 -17.44 24.55 0.06
CA GLY A 260 -17.29 24.27 1.49
C GLY A 260 -18.55 23.93 2.30
N ASP A 261 -19.77 24.15 1.78
CA ASP A 261 -20.99 23.78 2.51
C ASP A 261 -21.11 22.26 2.74
N THR A 262 -20.51 21.42 1.90
CA THR A 262 -20.49 19.97 2.11
C THR A 262 -19.56 19.57 3.27
N PHE A 263 -18.42 20.25 3.40
CA PHE A 263 -17.53 20.13 4.55
C PHE A 263 -18.21 20.59 5.83
N ARG A 264 -18.76 21.81 5.85
CA ARG A 264 -19.45 22.38 7.03
C ARG A 264 -20.61 21.50 7.49
N LEU A 265 -21.35 20.91 6.57
CA LEU A 265 -22.45 19.99 6.89
C LEU A 265 -21.97 18.72 7.61
N ASP A 266 -20.83 18.16 7.20
CA ASP A 266 -20.27 16.96 7.82
C ASP A 266 -19.66 17.26 9.20
N GLU A 267 -18.97 18.40 9.34
CA GLU A 267 -18.45 18.89 10.62
C GLU A 267 -19.58 19.18 11.63
N TYR A 268 -20.66 19.81 11.18
CA TYR A 268 -21.79 20.18 12.04
C TYR A 268 -22.74 19.02 12.34
N LYS A 269 -22.54 17.86 11.70
CA LYS A 269 -23.47 16.73 11.70
C LYS A 269 -23.81 16.21 13.09
N GLU A 270 -22.86 16.22 14.02
CA GLU A 270 -23.05 15.70 15.38
C GLU A 270 -24.08 16.52 16.19
N ASN A 271 -24.39 17.75 15.76
CA ASN A 271 -25.42 18.60 16.36
C ASN A 271 -26.83 18.37 15.77
N LEU A 272 -26.98 17.49 14.78
CA LEU A 272 -28.22 17.33 14.01
C LEU A 272 -28.85 15.96 14.24
N ASN A 273 -30.18 15.94 14.47
CA ASN A 273 -30.94 14.70 14.36
C ASN A 273 -31.13 14.28 12.89
N LYS A 274 -31.59 13.04 12.67
CA LYS A 274 -31.75 12.44 11.34
C LYS A 274 -32.62 13.28 10.38
N ASN A 275 -33.72 13.84 10.86
CA ASN A 275 -34.66 14.60 10.04
C ASN A 275 -34.06 15.97 9.66
N THR A 276 -33.47 16.67 10.61
CA THR A 276 -32.82 17.96 10.39
C THR A 276 -31.62 17.82 9.45
N TYR A 277 -30.78 16.79 9.66
CA TYR A 277 -29.67 16.48 8.76
C TYR A 277 -30.14 16.20 7.33
N ALA A 278 -31.19 15.38 7.15
CA ALA A 278 -31.72 15.10 5.82
C ALA A 278 -32.24 16.36 5.12
N LYS A 279 -32.94 17.25 5.85
CA LYS A 279 -33.41 18.54 5.31
C LYS A 279 -32.24 19.44 4.92
N MET A 280 -31.27 19.61 5.80
CA MET A 280 -30.09 20.46 5.57
C MET A 280 -29.23 19.93 4.42
N LYS A 281 -29.00 18.63 4.37
CA LYS A 281 -28.29 17.95 3.26
C LYS A 281 -28.95 18.22 1.91
N ARG A 282 -30.28 18.13 1.81
CA ARG A 282 -31.00 18.45 0.57
C ARG A 282 -30.78 19.91 0.13
N MET A 283 -30.77 20.86 1.07
CA MET A 283 -30.53 22.27 0.76
C MET A 283 -29.11 22.50 0.26
N VAL A 284 -28.10 21.97 0.97
CA VAL A 284 -26.68 22.06 0.57
C VAL A 284 -26.46 21.44 -0.80
N TYR A 285 -26.97 20.22 -1.02
CA TYR A 285 -26.79 19.51 -2.29
C TYR A 285 -27.53 20.18 -3.45
N SER A 286 -28.68 20.80 -3.19
CA SER A 286 -29.40 21.58 -4.20
C SER A 286 -28.58 22.76 -4.70
N GLU A 287 -27.95 23.52 -3.79
CA GLU A 287 -27.12 24.66 -4.19
C GLU A 287 -25.85 24.22 -4.92
N ALA A 288 -25.17 23.18 -4.43
CA ALA A 288 -24.02 22.60 -5.12
C ALA A 288 -24.39 22.06 -6.52
N ASN A 289 -25.54 21.40 -6.67
CA ASN A 289 -26.03 20.93 -7.97
C ASN A 289 -26.29 22.07 -8.95
N LYS A 290 -26.87 23.19 -8.48
CA LYS A 290 -27.07 24.39 -9.32
C LYS A 290 -25.73 24.99 -9.75
N TYR A 291 -24.75 25.02 -8.85
CA TYR A 291 -23.41 25.49 -9.17
C TYR A 291 -22.76 24.63 -10.26
N ILE A 292 -22.71 23.31 -10.07
CA ILE A 292 -22.13 22.35 -11.03
C ILE A 292 -22.81 22.48 -12.39
N ALA A 293 -24.15 22.54 -12.43
CA ALA A 293 -24.89 22.75 -13.67
C ALA A 293 -24.52 24.07 -14.38
N SER A 294 -24.26 25.14 -13.63
CA SER A 294 -23.81 26.43 -14.17
C SER A 294 -22.40 26.33 -14.74
N THR A 295 -21.48 25.67 -14.03
CA THR A 295 -20.09 25.52 -14.46
C THR A 295 -19.97 24.64 -15.70
N LEU A 296 -20.73 23.55 -15.78
CA LEU A 296 -20.79 22.66 -16.96
C LEU A 296 -21.28 23.37 -18.23
N LYS A 297 -22.17 24.37 -18.07
CA LYS A 297 -22.68 25.21 -19.17
C LYS A 297 -21.71 26.32 -19.57
N MET A 298 -20.92 26.80 -18.61
CA MET A 298 -19.94 27.87 -18.82
C MET A 298 -18.67 27.35 -19.50
N ALA A 299 -18.23 26.14 -19.15
CA ALA A 299 -17.02 25.54 -19.68
C ALA A 299 -17.11 25.36 -21.21
N GLY A 300 -16.02 25.68 -21.90
CA GLY A 300 -15.87 25.53 -23.33
C GLY A 300 -15.81 24.07 -23.77
N ASP A 301 -15.96 23.84 -25.07
CA ASP A 301 -15.97 22.48 -25.64
C ASP A 301 -14.62 21.77 -25.52
N ASN A 302 -13.52 22.51 -25.36
CA ASN A 302 -12.18 21.96 -25.20
C ASN A 302 -11.75 21.80 -23.74
N ASP A 303 -12.61 22.12 -22.78
CA ASP A 303 -12.22 22.12 -21.36
C ASP A 303 -12.32 20.74 -20.71
N THR A 304 -11.50 20.51 -19.69
CA THR A 304 -11.62 19.36 -18.80
C THR A 304 -12.16 19.82 -17.44
N ILE A 305 -13.17 19.11 -16.92
CA ILE A 305 -13.73 19.34 -15.59
C ILE A 305 -13.48 18.11 -14.72
N TYR A 306 -12.88 18.32 -13.55
CA TYR A 306 -12.82 17.34 -12.48
C TYR A 306 -13.83 17.71 -11.40
N ILE A 307 -14.63 16.74 -10.94
CA ILE A 307 -15.46 16.85 -9.74
C ILE A 307 -14.93 15.84 -8.74
N ILE A 308 -14.42 16.30 -7.60
CA ILE A 308 -13.75 15.47 -6.60
C ILE A 308 -14.41 15.61 -5.24
N GLY A 309 -14.36 14.57 -4.43
CA GLY A 309 -14.77 14.61 -3.02
C GLY A 309 -13.55 14.41 -2.14
N SER A 310 -12.61 15.39 -2.17
CA SER A 310 -11.20 15.26 -1.77
C SER A 310 -10.92 14.41 -0.53
N PHE A 311 -11.78 14.44 0.48
CA PHE A 311 -11.74 13.53 1.60
C PHE A 311 -13.15 12.98 1.91
N PRO A 312 -13.30 11.70 2.32
CA PRO A 312 -14.61 11.09 2.65
C PRO A 312 -15.29 11.74 3.86
N SER A 313 -16.61 11.57 4.00
CA SER A 313 -17.30 12.02 5.22
C SER A 313 -16.71 11.35 6.47
N ARG A 314 -16.76 12.01 7.64
CA ARG A 314 -16.33 11.44 8.93
C ARG A 314 -16.99 10.09 9.20
N LEU A 315 -18.27 9.96 8.83
CA LEU A 315 -19.01 8.71 8.96
C LEU A 315 -18.46 7.62 8.03
N ASP A 316 -18.19 7.95 6.77
CA ASP A 316 -17.60 7.00 5.82
C ASP A 316 -16.20 6.57 6.29
N TYR A 317 -15.37 7.52 6.74
CA TYR A 317 -14.04 7.26 7.26
C TYR A 317 -14.07 6.30 8.47
N LYS A 318 -14.96 6.55 9.44
CA LYS A 318 -15.18 5.67 10.62
C LYS A 318 -15.65 4.25 10.22
N ASN A 319 -16.35 4.12 9.09
CA ASN A 319 -16.86 2.84 8.57
C ASN A 319 -15.94 2.23 7.47
N ASN A 320 -14.65 2.56 7.47
CA ASN A 320 -13.64 2.07 6.51
C ASN A 320 -13.94 2.36 5.02
N ARG A 321 -14.82 3.33 4.73
CA ARG A 321 -15.08 3.83 3.38
C ARG A 321 -14.17 5.03 3.12
N ARG A 322 -12.90 4.77 2.83
CA ARG A 322 -11.84 5.78 2.84
C ARG A 322 -11.41 6.32 1.47
N LEU A 323 -11.99 5.83 0.37
CA LEU A 323 -11.72 6.42 -0.93
C LEU A 323 -12.61 7.64 -1.20
N ALA A 324 -12.01 8.62 -1.86
CA ALA A 324 -12.65 9.84 -2.32
C ALA A 324 -13.13 9.68 -3.77
N PRO A 325 -14.35 10.07 -4.13
CA PRO A 325 -14.79 10.00 -5.52
C PRO A 325 -14.06 11.01 -6.41
N VAL A 326 -13.83 10.61 -7.66
CA VAL A 326 -13.34 11.48 -8.74
C VAL A 326 -14.17 11.23 -9.99
N ILE A 327 -14.62 12.31 -10.63
CA ILE A 327 -15.34 12.30 -11.90
C ILE A 327 -14.59 13.24 -12.84
N ARG A 328 -14.14 12.74 -13.99
CA ARG A 328 -13.55 13.54 -15.07
C ARG A 328 -14.52 13.65 -16.23
N ILE A 329 -14.72 14.86 -16.72
CA ILE A 329 -15.53 15.20 -17.88
C ILE A 329 -14.64 15.96 -18.85
N ASP A 330 -14.30 15.33 -19.96
CA ASP A 330 -13.60 15.96 -21.07
C ASP A 330 -14.66 16.45 -22.08
N LYS A 331 -14.87 17.77 -22.18
CA LYS A 331 -16.04 18.35 -22.87
C LYS A 331 -16.12 18.03 -24.36
N SER A 332 -14.99 17.72 -24.98
CA SER A 332 -14.85 17.39 -26.39
C SER A 332 -15.01 15.89 -26.66
N GLU A 333 -14.93 15.04 -25.63
CA GLU A 333 -14.99 13.59 -25.77
C GLU A 333 -16.39 13.08 -25.44
N LYS A 334 -16.89 12.19 -26.30
CA LYS A 334 -18.11 11.42 -26.03
C LYS A 334 -17.69 10.03 -25.59
N GLY A 335 -18.08 9.65 -24.38
CA GLY A 335 -17.70 8.38 -23.79
C GLY A 335 -17.84 8.38 -22.28
N SER A 336 -18.18 7.22 -21.75
CA SER A 336 -18.27 6.96 -20.31
C SER A 336 -17.45 5.74 -19.94
N GLY A 337 -16.98 5.71 -18.70
CA GLY A 337 -16.12 4.61 -18.27
C GLY A 337 -15.46 4.83 -16.92
N LEU A 338 -14.32 4.17 -16.73
CA LEU A 338 -13.55 4.21 -15.50
C LEU A 338 -12.23 4.97 -15.68
N LEU A 339 -11.77 5.57 -14.59
CA LEU A 339 -10.42 6.11 -14.47
C LEU A 339 -9.45 5.01 -14.06
N GLU A 340 -8.31 4.91 -14.74
CA GLU A 340 -7.24 3.95 -14.41
C GLU A 340 -5.87 4.63 -14.49
N THR A 341 -4.95 4.29 -13.58
CA THR A 341 -3.57 4.78 -13.62
C THR A 341 -2.60 3.62 -13.51
N SER A 342 -1.39 3.77 -14.05
CA SER A 342 -0.34 2.76 -13.86
C SER A 342 0.22 2.73 -12.42
N THR A 343 -0.13 3.72 -11.60
CA THR A 343 0.17 3.75 -10.15
C THR A 343 -0.59 2.66 -9.41
N THR A 344 -1.89 2.52 -9.70
CA THR A 344 -2.74 1.52 -9.04
C THR A 344 -2.85 0.25 -9.87
N ARG A 345 -2.82 0.36 -11.20
CA ARG A 345 -3.16 -0.71 -12.17
C ARG A 345 -4.53 -1.34 -11.91
N ARG A 346 -5.45 -0.54 -11.38
CA ARG A 346 -6.80 -0.97 -10.98
C ARG A 346 -7.84 -0.10 -11.65
N LYS A 347 -8.77 -0.73 -12.35
CA LYS A 347 -9.90 -0.05 -12.99
C LYS A 347 -10.77 0.62 -11.93
N GLY A 348 -10.95 1.94 -12.05
CA GLY A 348 -11.77 2.72 -11.15
C GLY A 348 -11.10 3.06 -9.81
N VAL A 349 -9.81 2.78 -9.62
CA VAL A 349 -9.05 3.20 -8.44
C VAL A 349 -7.82 3.99 -8.86
N ILE A 350 -7.62 5.19 -8.33
CA ILE A 350 -6.45 6.05 -8.61
C ILE A 350 -5.78 6.47 -7.30
N ALA A 351 -4.55 6.98 -7.35
CA ALA A 351 -3.91 7.62 -6.21
C ALA A 351 -4.05 9.15 -6.29
N ASN A 352 -4.07 9.84 -5.16
CA ASN A 352 -4.11 11.31 -5.12
C ASN A 352 -2.95 11.99 -5.87
N ILE A 353 -1.76 11.40 -5.84
CA ILE A 353 -0.58 11.88 -6.60
C ILE A 353 -0.78 11.83 -8.12
N ASP A 354 -1.73 11.02 -8.63
CA ASP A 354 -2.01 10.91 -10.06
C ASP A 354 -2.78 12.13 -10.58
N LEU A 355 -3.60 12.76 -9.72
CA LEU A 355 -4.47 13.87 -10.13
C LEU A 355 -3.66 15.08 -10.60
N GLY A 356 -2.58 15.45 -9.89
CA GLY A 356 -1.73 16.56 -10.31
C GLY A 356 -1.00 16.29 -11.63
N VAL A 357 -0.53 15.05 -11.84
CA VAL A 357 0.13 14.65 -13.09
C VAL A 357 -0.86 14.67 -14.27
N ASP A 358 -2.09 14.22 -14.07
CA ASP A 358 -3.13 14.26 -15.10
C ASP A 358 -3.51 15.70 -15.47
N ILE A 359 -3.61 16.60 -14.48
CA ILE A 359 -3.85 18.03 -14.72
C ILE A 359 -2.73 18.64 -15.57
N LEU A 360 -1.45 18.33 -15.31
CA LEU A 360 -0.35 18.78 -16.16
C LEU A 360 -0.49 18.25 -17.59
N ASN A 361 -0.83 16.97 -17.74
CA ASN A 361 -1.01 16.34 -19.04
C ASN A 361 -2.16 16.99 -19.85
N ARG A 362 -3.22 17.48 -19.20
CA ARG A 362 -4.29 18.27 -19.86
C ARG A 362 -3.79 19.59 -20.46
N PHE A 363 -2.64 20.09 -20.02
CA PHE A 363 -1.97 21.25 -20.62
C PHE A 363 -0.82 20.87 -21.57
N GLY A 364 -0.61 19.59 -21.85
CA GLY A 364 0.52 19.12 -22.65
C GLY A 364 1.86 19.24 -21.92
N LEU A 365 1.84 19.20 -20.59
CA LEU A 365 3.01 19.34 -19.73
C LEU A 365 3.24 18.08 -18.91
N LYS A 366 4.50 17.83 -18.53
CA LYS A 366 4.89 16.81 -17.56
C LYS A 366 5.99 17.34 -16.65
N ASN A 367 6.14 16.70 -15.49
CA ASN A 367 7.24 16.94 -14.58
C ASN A 367 7.83 15.60 -14.13
N LYS A 368 9.10 15.36 -14.48
CA LYS A 368 9.81 14.09 -14.22
C LYS A 368 9.96 13.76 -12.72
N PHE A 369 9.84 14.75 -11.84
CA PHE A 369 9.95 14.55 -10.39
C PHE A 369 8.61 14.16 -9.75
N MET A 370 7.49 14.38 -10.43
CA MET A 370 6.19 13.94 -9.93
C MET A 370 6.02 12.44 -10.19
N ASN A 371 5.92 11.66 -9.09
CA ASN A 371 5.85 10.20 -9.14
C ASN A 371 4.49 9.64 -9.59
N GLY A 372 3.45 10.49 -9.62
CA GLY A 372 2.13 10.13 -10.09
C GLY A 372 2.10 9.78 -11.58
N ARG A 373 0.97 9.27 -12.06
CA ARG A 373 0.81 8.80 -13.44
C ARG A 373 -0.43 9.39 -14.09
N VAL A 374 -0.35 9.65 -15.39
CA VAL A 374 -1.47 10.17 -16.20
C VAL A 374 -2.67 9.23 -16.07
N ILE A 375 -3.87 9.80 -15.92
CA ILE A 375 -5.10 9.04 -15.75
C ILE A 375 -5.68 8.68 -17.12
N LYS A 376 -5.77 7.38 -17.38
CA LYS A 376 -6.34 6.83 -18.61
C LYS A 376 -7.85 6.68 -18.50
N SER A 377 -8.53 6.97 -19.60
CA SER A 377 -9.95 6.68 -19.82
C SER A 377 -10.11 5.23 -20.23
N VAL A 378 -10.87 4.43 -19.47
CA VAL A 378 -11.23 3.05 -19.84
C VAL A 378 -12.72 3.01 -20.15
N PRO A 379 -13.12 3.03 -21.44
CA PRO A 379 -14.52 2.97 -21.82
C PRO A 379 -15.19 1.73 -21.24
N MET A 380 -16.35 1.93 -20.60
CA MET A 380 -17.09 0.84 -19.96
C MET A 380 -18.56 1.22 -19.81
N GLU A 381 -19.44 0.39 -20.36
CA GLU A 381 -20.87 0.45 -20.08
C GLU A 381 -21.16 0.04 -18.63
N ASN A 382 -22.15 0.66 -17.99
CA ASN A 382 -22.50 0.42 -16.59
C ASN A 382 -21.32 0.60 -15.61
N SER A 383 -20.40 1.52 -15.93
CA SER A 383 -19.20 1.82 -15.13
C SER A 383 -19.51 2.11 -13.66
N PHE A 384 -20.63 2.80 -13.38
CA PHE A 384 -21.08 3.10 -12.02
C PHE A 384 -21.43 1.84 -11.21
N GLU A 385 -22.15 0.90 -11.80
CA GLU A 385 -22.51 -0.34 -11.13
C GLU A 385 -21.27 -1.20 -10.87
N TYR A 386 -20.35 -1.27 -11.83
CA TYR A 386 -19.05 -1.92 -11.65
C TYR A 386 -18.28 -1.30 -10.48
N LEU A 387 -18.13 0.03 -10.48
CA LEU A 387 -17.39 0.76 -9.45
C LEU A 387 -17.99 0.54 -8.06
N GLN A 388 -19.32 0.54 -7.93
CA GLN A 388 -20.00 0.26 -6.66
C GLN A 388 -19.78 -1.18 -6.19
N LYS A 389 -19.85 -2.16 -7.08
CA LYS A 389 -19.62 -3.58 -6.74
C LYS A 389 -18.19 -3.81 -6.28
N ASP A 390 -17.22 -3.25 -7.00
CA ASP A 390 -15.81 -3.38 -6.64
C ASP A 390 -15.50 -2.63 -5.33
N TYR A 391 -16.06 -1.43 -5.14
CA TYR A 391 -15.85 -0.69 -3.89
C TYR A 391 -16.44 -1.42 -2.67
N LYS A 392 -17.61 -2.06 -2.78
CA LYS A 392 -18.17 -2.90 -1.71
C LYS A 392 -17.26 -4.07 -1.34
N LYS A 393 -16.68 -4.74 -2.35
CA LYS A 393 -15.69 -5.81 -2.16
C LYS A 393 -14.47 -5.28 -1.41
N ILE A 394 -13.91 -4.16 -1.84
CA ILE A 394 -12.76 -3.50 -1.20
C ILE A 394 -13.06 -3.17 0.27
N ILE A 395 -14.21 -2.55 0.57
CA ILE A 395 -14.63 -2.21 1.93
C ILE A 395 -14.74 -3.46 2.80
N ALA A 396 -15.41 -4.51 2.31
CA ALA A 396 -15.61 -5.75 3.05
C ALA A 396 -14.28 -6.41 3.44
N ILE A 397 -13.33 -6.48 2.51
CA ILE A 397 -11.99 -7.03 2.77
C ILE A 397 -11.23 -6.18 3.78
N SER A 398 -11.19 -4.85 3.58
CA SER A 398 -10.46 -3.93 4.44
C SER A 398 -11.00 -3.93 5.89
N SER A 399 -12.32 -3.99 6.06
CA SER A 399 -12.97 -3.99 7.38
C SER A 399 -12.61 -5.18 8.26
N ILE A 400 -12.55 -6.39 7.69
CA ILE A 400 -12.32 -7.62 8.48
C ILE A 400 -10.86 -8.08 8.45
N ARG A 401 -10.00 -7.41 7.67
CA ARG A 401 -8.59 -7.79 7.45
C ARG A 401 -7.85 -8.07 8.74
N MET A 402 -7.77 -7.08 9.62
CA MET A 402 -7.00 -7.20 10.85
C MET A 402 -7.57 -8.28 11.77
N SER A 403 -8.89 -8.41 11.85
CA SER A 403 -9.55 -9.44 12.65
C SER A 403 -9.18 -10.85 12.17
N ILE A 404 -9.25 -11.10 10.86
CA ILE A 404 -8.93 -12.41 10.29
C ILE A 404 -7.43 -12.71 10.39
N ILE A 405 -6.55 -11.74 10.12
CA ILE A 405 -5.10 -11.91 10.29
C ILE A 405 -4.78 -12.22 11.75
N ASN A 406 -5.37 -11.52 12.72
CA ASN A 406 -5.15 -11.76 14.14
C ASN A 406 -5.62 -13.16 14.57
N ILE A 407 -6.79 -13.60 14.09
CA ILE A 407 -7.31 -14.96 14.33
C ILE A 407 -6.32 -16.00 13.77
N TYR A 408 -5.88 -15.82 12.52
CA TYR A 408 -4.91 -16.70 11.86
C TYR A 408 -3.59 -16.81 12.63
N VAL A 409 -2.99 -15.67 12.96
CA VAL A 409 -1.74 -15.60 13.73
C VAL A 409 -1.91 -16.28 15.09
N THR A 410 -3.02 -16.02 15.78
CA THR A 410 -3.31 -16.61 17.08
C THR A 410 -3.46 -18.13 17.00
N ILE A 411 -4.20 -18.64 16.01
CA ILE A 411 -4.38 -20.08 15.78
C ILE A 411 -3.02 -20.74 15.53
N ILE A 412 -2.17 -20.16 14.68
CA ILE A 412 -0.84 -20.72 14.39
C ILE A 412 0.02 -20.73 15.64
N VAL A 413 0.21 -19.57 16.28
CA VAL A 413 1.10 -19.44 17.43
C VAL A 413 0.64 -20.34 18.57
N ALA A 414 -0.67 -20.38 18.86
CA ALA A 414 -1.23 -21.29 19.85
C ALA A 414 -1.00 -22.75 19.45
N SER A 415 -1.25 -23.14 18.20
CA SER A 415 -1.02 -24.52 17.73
C SER A 415 0.44 -24.93 17.90
N TRP A 416 1.38 -24.05 17.59
CA TRP A 416 2.83 -24.27 17.70
C TRP A 416 3.27 -24.41 19.15
N ILE A 417 2.85 -23.51 20.03
CA ILE A 417 3.18 -23.54 21.46
C ILE A 417 2.57 -24.79 22.11
N ILE A 418 1.29 -25.08 21.86
CA ILE A 418 0.61 -26.25 22.41
C ILE A 418 1.26 -27.54 21.87
N CYS A 419 1.63 -27.60 20.59
CA CYS A 419 2.41 -28.71 20.03
C CYS A 419 3.74 -28.88 20.74
N ALA A 420 4.52 -27.81 20.90
CA ALA A 420 5.82 -27.85 21.55
C ALA A 420 5.69 -28.33 23.01
N LEU A 421 4.70 -27.83 23.75
CA LEU A 421 4.40 -28.24 25.12
C LEU A 421 3.92 -29.69 25.20
N ALA A 422 3.05 -30.13 24.29
CA ALA A 422 2.57 -31.52 24.23
C ALA A 422 3.70 -32.50 23.89
N LEU A 423 4.63 -32.09 23.02
CA LEU A 423 5.83 -32.85 22.70
C LEU A 423 6.83 -32.87 23.86
N TRP A 424 6.91 -31.79 24.65
CA TRP A 424 7.80 -31.66 25.82
C TRP A 424 7.28 -32.43 27.03
N LYS A 425 6.02 -32.23 27.43
CA LYS A 425 5.37 -32.88 28.58
C LYS A 425 4.57 -34.12 28.17
N LYS A 426 5.01 -34.83 27.13
CA LYS A 426 4.32 -35.99 26.54
C LYS A 426 3.92 -37.04 27.58
N GLU A 427 4.80 -37.29 28.55
CA GLU A 427 4.59 -38.28 29.63
C GLU A 427 3.43 -37.92 30.55
N LYS A 428 3.12 -36.63 30.72
CA LYS A 428 1.97 -36.16 31.49
C LYS A 428 0.64 -36.36 30.76
N ILE A 429 0.66 -36.64 29.45
CA ILE A 429 -0.56 -36.91 28.67
C ILE A 429 -0.91 -38.39 28.83
N PRO A 430 -2.14 -38.74 29.27
CA PRO A 430 -2.57 -40.13 29.41
C PRO A 430 -2.34 -40.93 28.13
N GLN A 431 -1.69 -42.09 28.24
CA GLN A 431 -1.27 -42.91 27.11
C GLN A 431 -2.45 -43.27 26.16
N LYS A 432 -3.66 -43.42 26.71
CA LYS A 432 -4.90 -43.70 25.97
C LYS A 432 -5.30 -42.57 25.00
N HIS A 433 -5.05 -41.31 25.35
CA HIS A 433 -5.49 -40.14 24.57
C HIS A 433 -4.36 -39.47 23.78
N ARG A 434 -3.11 -39.78 24.11
CA ARG A 434 -1.90 -39.15 23.55
C ARG A 434 -1.86 -39.11 22.02
N GLY A 435 -2.12 -40.24 21.36
CA GLY A 435 -2.13 -40.30 19.89
C GLY A 435 -3.24 -39.45 19.26
N LYS A 436 -4.44 -39.40 19.87
CA LYS A 436 -5.54 -38.56 19.39
C LYS A 436 -5.20 -37.07 19.54
N VAL A 437 -4.65 -36.67 20.70
CA VAL A 437 -4.25 -35.28 20.97
C VAL A 437 -3.19 -34.82 19.97
N LEU A 438 -2.13 -35.61 19.76
CA LEU A 438 -1.07 -35.25 18.82
C LEU A 438 -1.56 -35.22 17.36
N ASN A 439 -2.48 -36.10 16.97
CA ASN A 439 -3.09 -36.05 15.64
C ASN A 439 -3.95 -34.80 15.45
N VAL A 440 -4.79 -34.43 16.43
CA VAL A 440 -5.59 -33.20 16.34
C VAL A 440 -4.69 -31.98 16.21
N LEU A 441 -3.66 -31.90 17.06
CA LEU A 441 -2.67 -30.82 17.01
C LEU A 441 -1.94 -30.74 15.66
N LYS A 442 -1.58 -31.90 15.08
CA LYS A 442 -0.98 -31.98 13.75
C LYS A 442 -1.88 -31.37 12.67
N GLU A 443 -3.19 -31.60 12.73
CA GLU A 443 -4.13 -31.00 11.77
C GLU A 443 -4.26 -29.47 11.96
N PHE A 444 -4.27 -28.99 13.21
CA PHE A 444 -4.26 -27.55 13.48
C PHE A 444 -2.99 -26.87 12.96
N VAL A 445 -1.82 -27.50 13.09
CA VAL A 445 -0.57 -26.97 12.57
C VAL A 445 -0.62 -26.82 11.03
N LYS A 446 -1.27 -27.75 10.31
CA LYS A 446 -1.44 -27.65 8.85
C LYS A 446 -2.26 -26.44 8.42
N LEU A 447 -3.13 -25.90 9.28
CA LEU A 447 -3.88 -24.67 8.97
C LEU A 447 -2.94 -23.49 8.67
N GLY A 448 -1.72 -23.50 9.21
CA GLY A 448 -0.73 -22.48 8.89
C GLY A 448 -0.34 -22.43 7.41
N LEU A 449 -0.39 -23.57 6.70
CA LEU A 449 -0.17 -23.65 5.24
C LEU A 449 -1.48 -23.48 4.46
N ILE A 450 -2.59 -24.00 4.98
CA ILE A 450 -3.88 -24.01 4.29
C ILE A 450 -4.52 -22.63 4.26
N MET A 451 -4.48 -21.87 5.36
CA MET A 451 -5.18 -20.59 5.44
C MET A 451 -4.61 -19.51 4.52
N PRO A 452 -3.28 -19.33 4.35
CA PRO A 452 -2.76 -18.44 3.30
C PRO A 452 -3.25 -18.82 1.91
N LEU A 453 -3.33 -20.13 1.63
CA LEU A 453 -3.84 -20.61 0.35
C LEU A 453 -5.34 -20.26 0.18
N ALA A 454 -6.12 -20.43 1.24
CA ALA A 454 -7.52 -20.04 1.29
C ALA A 454 -7.71 -18.51 1.19
N PHE A 455 -6.83 -17.72 1.80
CA PHE A 455 -6.84 -16.27 1.68
C PHE A 455 -6.62 -15.85 0.24
N LEU A 456 -5.65 -16.44 -0.45
CA LEU A 456 -5.33 -16.15 -1.85
C LEU A 456 -6.50 -16.52 -2.79
N THR A 457 -7.20 -17.64 -2.55
CA THR A 457 -8.24 -18.11 -3.49
C THR A 457 -9.67 -17.77 -3.11
N ALA A 458 -9.96 -17.35 -1.88
CA ALA A 458 -11.27 -16.85 -1.47
C ALA A 458 -11.85 -15.76 -2.41
N PRO A 459 -11.07 -14.84 -3.00
CA PRO A 459 -11.58 -13.84 -3.93
C PRO A 459 -12.23 -14.40 -5.20
N ILE A 460 -12.00 -15.67 -5.56
CA ILE A 460 -12.67 -16.35 -6.69
C ILE A 460 -14.19 -16.32 -6.52
N LEU A 461 -14.68 -16.38 -5.29
CA LEU A 461 -16.11 -16.33 -4.97
C LEU A 461 -16.71 -14.91 -5.04
N GLN A 462 -15.89 -13.89 -5.29
CA GLN A 462 -16.29 -12.48 -5.48
C GLN A 462 -17.23 -11.94 -4.39
N ALA A 463 -17.03 -12.36 -3.14
CA ALA A 463 -17.84 -11.90 -2.02
C ALA A 463 -17.73 -10.38 -1.82
N ARG A 464 -18.86 -9.73 -1.53
CA ARG A 464 -18.96 -8.25 -1.42
C ARG A 464 -19.41 -7.77 -0.03
N THR A 465 -19.58 -8.69 0.91
CA THR A 465 -20.01 -8.42 2.28
C THR A 465 -19.01 -9.04 3.24
N GLU A 466 -18.87 -8.44 4.42
CA GLU A 466 -17.95 -8.93 5.45
C GLU A 466 -18.20 -10.42 5.80
N PRO A 467 -19.45 -10.89 6.06
CA PRO A 467 -19.70 -12.31 6.28
C PRO A 467 -19.43 -13.16 5.05
N GLY A 468 -19.71 -12.64 3.85
CA GLY A 468 -19.45 -13.36 2.60
C GLY A 468 -17.96 -13.63 2.39
N VAL A 469 -17.10 -12.65 2.69
CA VAL A 469 -15.64 -12.82 2.61
C VAL A 469 -15.17 -13.84 3.64
N ALA A 470 -15.65 -13.76 4.89
CA ALA A 470 -15.31 -14.73 5.93
C ALA A 470 -15.75 -16.16 5.57
N LEU A 471 -16.98 -16.33 5.08
CA LEU A 471 -17.50 -17.64 4.62
C LEU A 471 -16.71 -18.17 3.41
N SER A 472 -16.29 -17.30 2.50
CA SER A 472 -15.45 -17.69 1.35
C SER A 472 -14.10 -18.26 1.80
N ILE A 473 -13.47 -17.61 2.78
CA ILE A 473 -12.22 -18.08 3.38
C ILE A 473 -12.42 -19.42 4.12
N ILE A 474 -13.50 -19.56 4.89
CA ILE A 474 -13.83 -20.81 5.60
C ILE A 474 -14.06 -21.94 4.59
N ALA A 475 -14.86 -21.70 3.55
CA ALA A 475 -15.14 -22.67 2.50
C ALA A 475 -13.86 -23.12 1.79
N ALA A 476 -13.01 -22.18 1.36
CA ALA A 476 -11.72 -22.49 0.74
C ALA A 476 -10.81 -23.29 1.69
N THR A 477 -10.77 -22.94 2.98
CA THR A 477 -10.00 -23.67 4.00
C THR A 477 -10.47 -25.13 4.11
N ILE A 478 -11.79 -25.35 4.15
CA ILE A 478 -12.37 -26.70 4.22
C ILE A 478 -12.05 -27.49 2.95
N VAL A 479 -12.17 -26.88 1.76
CA VAL A 479 -11.87 -27.52 0.48
C VAL A 479 -10.42 -28.01 0.44
N TYR A 480 -9.44 -27.17 0.79
CA TYR A 480 -8.04 -27.57 0.81
C TYR A 480 -7.74 -28.63 1.87
N TYR A 481 -8.31 -28.48 3.07
CA TYR A 481 -8.17 -29.48 4.13
C TYR A 481 -8.66 -30.86 3.67
N LEU A 482 -9.87 -30.92 3.09
CA LEU A 482 -10.46 -32.15 2.57
C LEU A 482 -9.68 -32.70 1.39
N ALA A 483 -9.21 -31.85 0.47
CA ALA A 483 -8.38 -32.28 -0.66
C ALA A 483 -7.11 -33.00 -0.20
N GLY A 484 -6.39 -32.44 0.77
CA GLY A 484 -5.23 -33.11 1.38
C GLY A 484 -5.61 -34.44 2.03
N ARG A 485 -6.70 -34.48 2.78
CA ARG A 485 -7.16 -35.68 3.49
C ARG A 485 -7.61 -36.81 2.56
N VAL A 486 -8.28 -36.49 1.46
CA VAL A 486 -8.83 -37.46 0.50
C VAL A 486 -7.74 -37.97 -0.43
N LEU A 487 -6.95 -37.07 -1.04
CA LEU A 487 -5.93 -37.45 -2.04
C LEU A 487 -4.73 -38.16 -1.40
N PHE A 488 -4.33 -37.74 -0.19
CA PHE A 488 -3.12 -38.22 0.47
C PHE A 488 -3.43 -38.70 1.89
N LYS A 489 -4.39 -39.62 1.99
CA LYS A 489 -4.81 -40.21 3.26
C LYS A 489 -3.59 -40.81 3.98
N ASN A 490 -3.40 -40.40 5.23
CA ASN A 490 -2.30 -40.83 6.13
C ASN A 490 -0.86 -40.47 5.70
N ASP A 491 -0.67 -39.66 4.65
CA ASP A 491 0.66 -39.19 4.23
C ASP A 491 0.76 -37.67 4.39
N ASP A 492 1.24 -37.24 5.55
CA ASP A 492 1.33 -35.80 5.86
C ASP A 492 2.35 -35.07 4.97
N MET A 493 3.41 -35.73 4.50
CA MET A 493 4.41 -35.09 3.64
C MET A 493 3.83 -34.79 2.27
N LYS A 494 3.06 -35.72 1.69
CA LYS A 494 2.33 -35.47 0.45
C LYS A 494 1.25 -34.39 0.61
N GLN A 495 0.59 -34.30 1.77
CA GLN A 495 -0.33 -33.20 2.07
C GLN A 495 0.37 -31.84 2.11
N ILE A 496 1.51 -31.73 2.79
CA ILE A 496 2.33 -30.50 2.78
C ILE A 496 2.77 -30.16 1.36
N CYS A 497 3.23 -31.17 0.60
CA CYS A 497 3.60 -31.00 -0.80
C CYS A 497 2.46 -30.47 -1.65
N LEU A 498 1.23 -30.96 -1.45
CA LEU A 498 0.04 -30.47 -2.13
C LEU A 498 -0.19 -28.99 -1.83
N PHE A 499 -0.20 -28.59 -0.56
CA PHE A 499 -0.47 -27.20 -0.18
C PHE A 499 0.61 -26.24 -0.68
N ALA A 500 1.89 -26.62 -0.54
CA ALA A 500 3.01 -25.82 -0.99
C ALA A 500 3.09 -25.71 -2.53
N SER A 501 2.84 -26.82 -3.24
CA SER A 501 2.81 -26.81 -4.71
C SER A 501 1.61 -26.02 -5.25
N ALA A 502 0.44 -26.17 -4.63
CA ALA A 502 -0.75 -25.40 -4.98
C ALA A 502 -0.53 -23.90 -4.76
N MET A 503 0.10 -23.51 -3.66
CA MET A 503 0.47 -22.12 -3.38
C MET A 503 1.30 -21.52 -4.51
N ILE A 504 2.43 -22.16 -4.85
CA ILE A 504 3.31 -21.65 -5.91
C ILE A 504 2.64 -21.67 -7.27
N ALA A 505 1.90 -22.72 -7.61
CA ALA A 505 1.19 -22.79 -8.89
C ALA A 505 0.18 -21.65 -9.01
N ILE A 506 -0.60 -21.37 -7.96
CA ILE A 506 -1.56 -20.28 -7.96
C ILE A 506 -0.86 -18.93 -8.02
N ILE A 507 0.22 -18.70 -7.28
CA ILE A 507 0.99 -17.44 -7.35
C ILE A 507 1.53 -17.20 -8.76
N VAL A 508 2.08 -18.24 -9.41
CA VAL A 508 2.62 -18.11 -10.77
C VAL A 508 1.52 -17.81 -11.78
N VAL A 509 0.39 -18.52 -11.71
CA VAL A 509 -0.76 -18.29 -12.59
C VAL A 509 -1.38 -16.91 -12.34
N ASP A 510 -1.56 -16.53 -11.08
CA ASP A 510 -2.11 -15.22 -10.71
C ASP A 510 -1.20 -14.09 -11.21
N SER A 511 0.11 -14.21 -11.02
CA SER A 511 1.09 -13.23 -11.52
C SER A 511 1.07 -13.13 -13.04
N ALA A 512 0.97 -14.25 -13.76
CA ALA A 512 0.82 -14.27 -15.21
C ALA A 512 -0.47 -13.58 -15.70
N LEU A 513 -1.52 -13.55 -14.87
CA LEU A 513 -2.78 -12.86 -15.11
C LEU A 513 -2.84 -11.43 -14.53
N TYR A 514 -1.69 -10.85 -14.15
CA TYR A 514 -1.57 -9.52 -13.52
C TYR A 514 -2.21 -9.40 -12.13
N THR A 515 -2.14 -10.47 -11.34
CA THR A 515 -2.44 -10.53 -9.89
C THR A 515 -3.89 -10.24 -9.44
N PRO A 516 -4.94 -10.70 -10.15
CA PRO A 516 -6.33 -10.44 -9.75
C PRO A 516 -6.70 -11.01 -8.37
N LEU A 517 -6.10 -12.15 -7.97
CA LEU A 517 -6.28 -12.72 -6.64
C LEU A 517 -5.45 -11.97 -5.60
N MET A 518 -4.21 -11.60 -5.93
CA MET A 518 -3.37 -10.83 -5.01
C MET A 518 -3.98 -9.45 -4.67
N GLU A 519 -4.64 -8.82 -5.63
CA GLU A 519 -5.33 -7.53 -5.50
C GLU A 519 -6.49 -7.57 -4.48
N SER A 520 -7.17 -8.71 -4.38
CA SER A 520 -8.44 -8.85 -3.66
C SER A 520 -8.38 -9.77 -2.44
N ASN A 521 -7.19 -10.21 -2.01
CA ASN A 521 -7.07 -11.08 -0.85
C ASN A 521 -6.80 -10.32 0.47
N ILE A 522 -7.09 -11.00 1.58
CA ILE A 522 -7.05 -10.39 2.91
C ILE A 522 -5.64 -10.15 3.44
N MET A 523 -4.65 -10.88 2.95
CA MET A 523 -3.28 -10.84 3.45
C MET A 523 -2.38 -9.93 2.60
N SER A 524 -2.86 -9.40 1.47
CA SER A 524 -2.10 -8.50 0.60
C SER A 524 -2.67 -7.06 0.60
N TYR A 525 -2.98 -6.50 -0.57
CA TYR A 525 -3.08 -5.06 -0.77
C TYR A 525 -4.34 -4.42 -0.22
N ASP A 526 -4.20 -3.24 0.40
CA ASP A 526 -5.34 -2.35 0.67
C ASP A 526 -5.27 -1.12 -0.23
N PRO A 527 -6.22 -0.94 -1.16
CA PRO A 527 -6.35 0.34 -1.84
C PRO A 527 -6.78 1.47 -0.87
N MET A 528 -7.35 1.18 0.32
CA MET A 528 -7.63 2.22 1.34
C MET A 528 -6.35 2.76 1.97
N ILE A 529 -5.40 1.87 2.27
CA ILE A 529 -4.11 2.21 2.89
C ILE A 529 -3.15 2.73 1.80
N GLY A 530 -3.31 2.31 0.56
CA GLY A 530 -2.47 2.76 -0.55
C GLY A 530 -0.98 2.46 -0.37
N ALA A 531 -0.62 1.42 0.40
CA ALA A 531 0.79 1.03 0.61
C ALA A 531 1.38 0.35 -0.63
N ARG A 532 0.61 -0.52 -1.28
CA ARG A 532 0.88 -1.14 -2.58
C ARG A 532 -0.46 -1.51 -3.21
N TYR A 533 -0.56 -1.54 -4.54
CA TYR A 533 -1.81 -1.78 -5.26
C TYR A 533 -1.82 -3.07 -6.12
N TYR A 534 -0.66 -3.58 -6.51
CA TYR A 534 -0.48 -4.75 -7.38
C TYR A 534 0.87 -5.43 -7.11
N GLY A 535 1.05 -6.65 -7.64
CA GLY A 535 2.27 -7.46 -7.49
C GLY A 535 2.16 -8.57 -6.45
N ILE A 536 3.29 -9.10 -5.99
CA ILE A 536 3.34 -10.01 -4.82
C ILE A 536 3.48 -9.18 -3.53
N GLY A 537 2.55 -9.38 -2.59
CA GLY A 537 2.52 -8.67 -1.30
C GLY A 537 3.70 -9.04 -0.42
N ASN A 538 4.10 -8.16 0.51
CA ASN A 538 5.21 -8.44 1.43
C ASN A 538 4.92 -9.68 2.29
N GLU A 539 3.64 -9.89 2.62
CA GLU A 539 3.13 -11.06 3.33
C GLU A 539 3.26 -12.36 2.52
N TYR A 540 3.11 -12.31 1.20
CA TYR A 540 3.27 -13.49 0.34
C TYR A 540 4.70 -13.72 -0.13
N GLU A 541 5.60 -12.77 0.11
CA GLU A 541 7.01 -12.90 -0.23
C GLU A 541 7.66 -14.08 0.50
N GLY A 542 7.53 -14.14 1.83
CA GLY A 542 8.03 -15.27 2.61
C GLY A 542 7.29 -16.57 2.30
N VAL A 543 5.99 -16.48 2.00
CA VAL A 543 5.21 -17.62 1.52
C VAL A 543 5.80 -18.19 0.23
N THR A 544 6.21 -17.35 -0.72
CA THR A 544 6.77 -17.75 -2.02
C THR A 544 8.12 -18.44 -1.87
N ILE A 545 9.01 -17.91 -1.02
CA ILE A 545 10.30 -18.54 -0.70
C ILE A 545 10.08 -19.92 -0.08
N GLY A 546 9.34 -19.96 1.02
CA GLY A 546 9.13 -21.16 1.82
C GLY A 546 8.37 -22.27 1.07
N SER A 547 7.29 -21.92 0.37
CA SER A 547 6.46 -22.89 -0.36
C SER A 547 7.19 -23.50 -1.56
N ALA A 548 7.94 -22.71 -2.34
CA ALA A 548 8.72 -23.23 -3.45
C ALA A 548 9.78 -24.23 -2.99
N ILE A 549 10.59 -23.85 -2.00
CA ILE A 549 11.68 -24.71 -1.51
C ILE A 549 11.11 -26.01 -0.91
N ILE A 550 10.08 -25.92 -0.06
CA ILE A 550 9.55 -27.13 0.60
C ILE A 550 8.85 -28.07 -0.40
N ALA A 551 8.12 -27.52 -1.39
CA ALA A 551 7.47 -28.32 -2.43
C ALA A 551 8.52 -29.13 -3.21
N PHE A 552 9.57 -28.47 -3.72
CA PHE A 552 10.62 -29.17 -4.47
C PHE A 552 11.44 -30.11 -3.60
N ALA A 553 11.70 -29.75 -2.34
CA ALA A 553 12.40 -30.64 -1.42
C ALA A 553 11.64 -31.95 -1.18
N ILE A 554 10.32 -31.89 -0.96
CA ILE A 554 9.48 -33.07 -0.78
C ILE A 554 9.35 -33.87 -2.09
N LEU A 555 9.15 -33.21 -3.24
CA LEU A 555 9.08 -33.88 -4.54
C LEU A 555 10.37 -34.63 -4.89
N LEU A 556 11.53 -34.04 -4.58
CA LEU A 556 12.82 -34.71 -4.77
C LEU A 556 13.01 -35.87 -3.77
N GLU A 557 12.59 -35.71 -2.52
CA GLU A 557 12.66 -36.75 -1.49
C GLU A 557 11.86 -38.00 -1.89
N HIS A 558 10.67 -37.80 -2.46
CA HIS A 558 9.84 -38.87 -3.01
C HIS A 558 10.26 -39.32 -4.42
N LYS A 559 11.33 -38.74 -4.99
CA LYS A 559 11.82 -39.03 -6.35
C LYS A 559 10.78 -38.80 -7.46
N SER A 560 9.81 -37.92 -7.22
CA SER A 560 8.78 -37.56 -8.20
C SER A 560 9.32 -36.68 -9.33
N ILE A 561 10.44 -35.99 -9.11
CA ILE A 561 11.12 -35.14 -10.09
C ILE A 561 12.64 -35.36 -10.05
N LYS A 562 13.34 -34.95 -11.11
CA LYS A 562 14.80 -34.97 -11.19
C LYS A 562 15.40 -33.64 -10.69
N ARG A 563 16.62 -33.67 -10.12
CA ARG A 563 17.32 -32.48 -9.57
C ARG A 563 17.42 -31.33 -10.57
N TRP A 564 17.68 -31.62 -11.84
CA TRP A 564 17.84 -30.60 -12.88
C TRP A 564 16.54 -29.82 -13.17
N MET A 565 15.36 -30.41 -12.92
CA MET A 565 14.08 -29.75 -13.16
C MET A 565 13.82 -28.62 -12.16
N VAL A 566 14.44 -28.65 -10.97
CA VAL A 566 14.23 -27.63 -9.93
C VAL A 566 14.70 -26.25 -10.39
N VAL A 567 15.79 -26.18 -11.15
CA VAL A 567 16.38 -24.91 -11.60
C VAL A 567 15.40 -24.09 -12.47
N PRO A 568 14.86 -24.60 -13.59
CA PRO A 568 13.94 -23.82 -14.42
C PRO A 568 12.66 -23.44 -13.67
N PHE A 569 12.15 -24.28 -12.75
CA PHE A 569 10.98 -23.91 -11.96
C PHE A 569 11.26 -22.78 -10.96
N LEU A 570 12.38 -22.82 -10.25
CA LEU A 570 12.74 -21.73 -9.32
C LEU A 570 13.03 -20.43 -10.06
N LEU A 571 13.61 -20.50 -11.27
CA LEU A 571 13.76 -19.34 -12.15
C LEU A 571 12.40 -18.79 -12.60
N LEU A 572 11.43 -19.65 -12.90
CA LEU A 572 10.07 -19.23 -13.23
C LEU A 572 9.40 -18.51 -12.05
N VAL A 573 9.52 -19.05 -10.83
CA VAL A 573 8.99 -18.39 -9.63
C VAL A 573 9.67 -17.05 -9.40
N LEU A 574 11.00 -17.00 -9.45
CA LEU A 574 11.78 -15.76 -9.32
C LEU A 574 11.38 -14.71 -10.37
N PHE A 575 11.11 -15.14 -11.61
CA PHE A 575 10.66 -14.26 -12.67
C PHE A 575 9.35 -13.56 -12.31
N THR A 576 8.40 -14.27 -11.67
CA THR A 576 7.13 -13.66 -11.25
C THR A 576 7.30 -12.55 -10.21
N SER A 577 8.24 -12.72 -9.27
CA SER A 577 8.54 -11.71 -8.24
C SER A 577 9.43 -10.57 -8.73
N ALA A 578 10.21 -10.78 -9.79
CA ALA A 578 11.21 -9.82 -10.27
C ALA A 578 10.77 -9.04 -11.52
N TYR A 579 9.81 -9.55 -12.31
CA TYR A 579 9.40 -8.92 -13.56
C TYR A 579 8.53 -7.67 -13.33
N PRO A 580 8.94 -6.46 -13.77
CA PRO A 580 8.25 -5.21 -13.46
C PRO A 580 6.77 -5.14 -13.87
N ALA A 581 6.38 -5.79 -14.98
CA ALA A 581 4.99 -5.81 -15.42
C ALA A 581 4.09 -6.64 -14.50
N MET A 582 4.66 -7.62 -13.78
CA MET A 582 3.96 -8.43 -12.77
C MET A 582 3.99 -7.81 -11.37
N GLY A 583 4.58 -6.62 -11.20
CA GLY A 583 4.66 -5.93 -9.90
C GLY A 583 5.85 -6.36 -9.07
N ALA A 584 7.04 -6.19 -9.66
CA ALA A 584 8.31 -6.56 -9.07
C ALA A 584 8.49 -6.06 -7.64
N ASN A 585 8.86 -6.97 -6.75
CA ASN A 585 9.32 -6.67 -5.40
C ASN A 585 10.82 -6.95 -5.32
N VAL A 586 11.63 -5.88 -5.38
CA VAL A 586 13.10 -6.01 -5.42
C VAL A 586 13.64 -6.75 -4.21
N GLY A 587 13.12 -6.47 -3.01
CA GLY A 587 13.61 -7.13 -1.80
C GLY A 587 13.20 -8.61 -1.73
N GLY A 588 12.01 -8.94 -2.24
CA GLY A 588 11.58 -10.32 -2.48
C GLY A 588 12.44 -11.05 -3.48
N ALA A 589 12.67 -10.48 -4.66
CA ALA A 589 13.50 -11.07 -5.70
C ALA A 589 14.94 -11.34 -5.21
N ILE A 590 15.53 -10.43 -4.42
CA ILE A 590 16.84 -10.64 -3.78
C ILE A 590 16.79 -11.83 -2.83
N SER A 591 15.78 -11.89 -1.96
CA SER A 591 15.67 -12.92 -0.93
C SER A 591 15.41 -14.30 -1.54
N GLU A 592 14.52 -14.39 -2.53
CA GLU A 592 14.27 -15.57 -3.35
C GLU A 592 15.54 -16.03 -4.06
N CYS A 593 16.26 -15.12 -4.73
CA CYS A 593 17.48 -15.44 -5.45
C CYS A 593 18.52 -16.11 -4.53
N VAL A 594 18.78 -15.52 -3.36
CA VAL A 594 19.74 -16.10 -2.39
C VAL A 594 19.25 -17.45 -1.88
N ALA A 595 17.99 -17.55 -1.45
CA ALA A 595 17.44 -18.79 -0.90
C ALA A 595 17.42 -19.94 -1.92
N TYR A 596 17.06 -19.64 -3.18
CA TYR A 596 16.99 -20.61 -4.26
C TYR A 596 18.38 -21.07 -4.71
N ILE A 597 19.36 -20.17 -4.82
CA ILE A 597 20.74 -20.58 -5.12
C ILE A 597 21.29 -21.47 -4.02
N VAL A 598 21.09 -21.12 -2.75
CA VAL A 598 21.50 -21.96 -1.61
C VAL A 598 20.84 -23.33 -1.70
N PHE A 599 19.54 -23.39 -1.99
CA PHE A 599 18.84 -24.66 -2.14
C PHE A 599 19.40 -25.51 -3.29
N ILE A 600 19.62 -24.90 -4.46
CA ILE A 600 20.22 -25.57 -5.63
C ILE A 600 21.60 -26.15 -5.26
N LEU A 601 22.48 -25.35 -4.65
CA LEU A 601 23.82 -25.83 -4.26
C LEU A 601 23.73 -27.01 -3.28
N LEU A 602 22.82 -26.94 -2.31
CA LEU A 602 22.65 -28.00 -1.31
C LEU A 602 22.08 -29.29 -1.93
N ILE A 603 21.12 -29.22 -2.85
CA ILE A 603 20.60 -30.44 -3.51
C ILE A 603 21.66 -31.13 -4.37
N TYR A 604 22.65 -30.40 -4.90
CA TYR A 604 23.82 -30.95 -5.60
C TYR A 604 25.00 -31.30 -4.68
N ASP A 605 24.79 -31.27 -3.35
CA ASP A 605 25.81 -31.63 -2.36
C ASP A 605 27.05 -30.72 -2.40
N ILE A 606 26.91 -29.51 -2.94
CA ILE A 606 27.98 -28.52 -3.02
C ILE A 606 28.12 -27.83 -1.66
N LYS A 607 29.29 -27.96 -1.04
CA LYS A 607 29.61 -27.25 0.20
C LYS A 607 29.75 -25.75 -0.06
N ILE A 608 29.02 -24.93 0.71
CA ILE A 608 29.11 -23.47 0.67
C ILE A 608 30.30 -23.04 1.53
N ASP A 609 31.35 -22.55 0.88
CA ASP A 609 32.48 -21.88 1.51
C ASP A 609 32.33 -20.35 1.39
N PHE A 610 33.26 -19.59 1.98
CA PHE A 610 33.21 -18.12 1.94
C PHE A 610 33.26 -17.57 0.50
N LYS A 611 34.01 -18.21 -0.40
CA LYS A 611 34.09 -17.80 -1.81
C LYS A 611 32.74 -17.95 -2.51
N LYS A 612 32.06 -19.08 -2.31
CA LYS A 612 30.73 -19.32 -2.88
C LYS A 612 29.68 -18.41 -2.27
N ALA A 613 29.73 -18.16 -0.97
CA ALA A 613 28.85 -17.18 -0.34
C ALA A 613 29.02 -15.78 -0.95
N PHE A 614 30.26 -15.38 -1.22
CA PHE A 614 30.55 -14.12 -1.91
C PHE A 614 30.07 -14.12 -3.37
N MET A 615 30.23 -15.24 -4.11
CA MET A 615 29.70 -15.37 -5.47
C MET A 615 28.16 -15.31 -5.52
N ILE A 616 27.47 -15.87 -4.52
CA ILE A 616 26.00 -15.75 -4.40
C ILE A 616 25.63 -14.28 -4.27
N LEU A 617 26.31 -13.55 -3.39
CA LEU A 617 26.08 -12.12 -3.19
C LEU A 617 26.33 -11.32 -4.49
N LEU A 618 27.42 -11.61 -5.21
CA LEU A 618 27.71 -10.99 -6.50
C LEU A 618 26.67 -11.33 -7.57
N ALA A 619 26.22 -12.58 -7.65
CA ALA A 619 25.21 -13.02 -8.62
C ALA A 619 23.86 -12.31 -8.36
N THR A 620 23.45 -12.24 -7.09
CA THR A 620 22.24 -11.51 -6.70
C THR A 620 22.39 -10.01 -6.96
N GLY A 621 23.54 -9.41 -6.65
CA GLY A 621 23.83 -8.01 -6.96
C GLY A 621 23.77 -7.71 -8.46
N GLY A 622 24.36 -8.57 -9.29
CA GLY A 622 24.29 -8.47 -10.75
C GLY A 622 22.87 -8.56 -11.29
N LEU A 623 22.04 -9.46 -10.72
CA LEU A 623 20.63 -9.58 -11.08
C LEU A 623 19.84 -8.30 -10.75
N VAL A 624 20.07 -7.70 -9.57
CA VAL A 624 19.44 -6.43 -9.17
C VAL A 624 19.83 -5.31 -10.13
N VAL A 625 21.11 -5.22 -10.50
CA VAL A 625 21.59 -4.24 -11.48
C VAL A 625 20.95 -4.46 -12.85
N ALA A 626 20.84 -5.70 -13.32
CA ALA A 626 20.20 -6.02 -14.60
C ALA A 626 18.72 -5.59 -14.62
N PHE A 627 17.98 -5.83 -13.53
CA PHE A 627 16.60 -5.37 -13.41
C PHE A 627 16.48 -3.84 -13.30
N ALA A 628 17.42 -3.19 -12.59
CA ALA A 628 17.46 -1.73 -12.54
C ALA A 628 17.67 -1.13 -13.94
N ILE A 629 18.59 -1.70 -14.73
CA ILE A 629 18.83 -1.29 -16.12
C ILE A 629 17.59 -1.53 -16.98
N ALA A 630 16.95 -2.70 -16.85
CA ALA A 630 15.72 -3.01 -17.59
C ALA A 630 14.58 -2.03 -17.24
N ASP A 631 14.43 -1.67 -15.97
CA ASP A 631 13.42 -0.72 -15.52
C ASP A 631 13.65 0.69 -16.10
N ILE A 632 14.91 1.16 -16.08
CA ILE A 632 15.31 2.43 -16.66
C ILE A 632 15.08 2.41 -18.18
N ALA A 633 15.50 1.35 -18.87
CA ALA A 633 15.37 1.22 -20.32
C ALA A 633 13.91 1.12 -20.78
N LEU A 634 13.05 0.47 -19.99
CA LEU A 634 11.63 0.32 -20.29
C LEU A 634 10.79 1.53 -19.85
N GLY A 635 11.39 2.54 -19.20
CA GLY A 635 10.69 3.76 -18.75
C GLY A 635 9.58 3.50 -17.73
N LEU A 636 9.65 2.37 -17.03
CA LEU A 636 8.57 1.93 -16.13
C LEU A 636 8.52 2.76 -14.84
N GLY A 637 9.62 3.44 -14.50
CA GLY A 637 9.73 4.36 -13.36
C GLY A 637 9.48 3.65 -12.03
N SER A 638 10.20 2.56 -11.77
CA SER A 638 10.14 1.88 -10.48
C SER A 638 10.94 2.63 -9.40
N HIS A 639 10.67 2.26 -8.14
CA HIS A 639 11.45 2.69 -6.99
C HIS A 639 12.95 2.42 -7.11
N LEU A 640 13.35 1.38 -7.87
CA LEU A 640 14.76 1.01 -8.04
C LEU A 640 15.50 2.01 -8.95
N GLY A 641 14.89 2.40 -10.08
CA GLY A 641 15.46 3.43 -10.95
C GLY A 641 15.60 4.78 -10.24
N ASN A 642 14.59 5.17 -9.45
CA ASN A 642 14.64 6.39 -8.66
C ASN A 642 15.73 6.36 -7.58
N PHE A 643 15.93 5.21 -6.91
CA PHE A 643 17.00 5.06 -5.92
C PHE A 643 18.39 5.18 -6.55
N VAL A 644 18.61 4.56 -7.72
CA VAL A 644 19.88 4.70 -8.46
C VAL A 644 20.12 6.17 -8.82
N ASN A 645 19.10 6.87 -9.31
CA ASN A 645 19.21 8.31 -9.61
C ASN A 645 19.52 9.14 -8.35
N GLN A 646 18.95 8.79 -7.19
CA GLN A 646 19.26 9.46 -5.92
C GLN A 646 20.71 9.23 -5.48
N ILE A 647 21.27 8.03 -5.65
CA ILE A 647 22.69 7.78 -5.35
C ILE A 647 23.58 8.60 -6.27
N LEU A 648 23.24 8.67 -7.56
CA LEU A 648 24.00 9.46 -8.53
C LEU A 648 23.95 10.96 -8.22
N ALA A 649 22.81 11.47 -7.74
CA ALA A 649 22.64 12.89 -7.43
C ALA A 649 23.21 13.31 -6.06
N ASN A 650 22.99 12.50 -5.02
CA ASN A 650 23.26 12.86 -3.61
C ASN A 650 24.47 12.11 -3.01
N GLY A 651 25.09 11.23 -3.78
CA GLY A 651 26.26 10.45 -3.37
C GLY A 651 25.94 9.18 -2.56
N PRO A 652 26.99 8.43 -2.16
CA PRO A 652 26.85 7.09 -1.55
C PRO A 652 26.19 7.09 -0.17
N MET A 653 26.09 8.24 0.50
CA MET A 653 25.45 8.35 1.82
C MET A 653 23.95 8.02 1.78
N GLU A 654 23.29 8.17 0.63
CA GLU A 654 21.88 7.75 0.47
C GLU A 654 21.68 6.25 0.67
N ILE A 655 22.70 5.42 0.39
CA ILE A 655 22.65 3.97 0.64
C ILE A 655 22.49 3.74 2.15
N VAL A 656 23.33 4.38 2.96
CA VAL A 656 23.29 4.27 4.43
C VAL A 656 21.94 4.74 4.96
N ASN A 657 21.42 5.85 4.46
CA ASN A 657 20.12 6.40 4.86
C ASN A 657 18.95 5.46 4.52
N VAL A 658 18.99 4.77 3.37
CA VAL A 658 17.98 3.76 3.01
C VAL A 658 18.04 2.57 3.95
N PHE A 659 19.24 2.05 4.25
CA PHE A 659 19.38 0.95 5.21
C PHE A 659 18.92 1.34 6.62
N ALA A 660 19.27 2.54 7.11
CA ALA A 660 18.81 3.02 8.40
C ALA A 660 17.28 3.11 8.49
N ARG A 661 16.61 3.65 7.45
CA ARG A 661 15.15 3.70 7.37
C ARG A 661 14.51 2.31 7.35
N LYS A 662 15.11 1.34 6.63
CA LYS A 662 14.64 -0.05 6.63
C LYS A 662 14.72 -0.69 8.01
N ILE A 663 15.79 -0.43 8.75
CA ILE A 663 15.95 -0.90 10.13
C ILE A 663 14.89 -0.26 11.03
N GLU A 664 14.71 1.06 10.96
CA GLU A 664 13.69 1.78 11.74
C GLU A 664 12.28 1.24 11.47
N MET A 665 11.93 1.00 10.20
CA MET A 665 10.65 0.41 9.82
C MET A 665 10.48 -1.01 10.39
N ASN A 666 11.52 -1.85 10.32
CA ASN A 666 11.48 -3.18 10.92
C ASN A 666 11.33 -3.10 12.45
N VAL A 667 12.02 -2.19 13.15
CA VAL A 667 11.84 -1.99 14.60
C VAL A 667 10.40 -1.58 14.92
N LYS A 668 9.84 -0.62 14.19
CA LYS A 668 8.45 -0.21 14.35
C LYS A 668 7.48 -1.36 14.10
N LEU A 669 7.70 -2.14 13.05
CA LEU A 669 6.89 -3.33 12.77
C LEU A 669 7.02 -4.36 13.90
N ALA A 670 8.21 -4.57 14.47
CA ALA A 670 8.41 -5.49 15.60
C ALA A 670 7.52 -5.16 16.79
N GLN A 671 7.25 -3.87 17.01
CA GLN A 671 6.47 -3.37 18.13
C GLN A 671 4.96 -3.33 17.85
N THR A 672 4.57 -3.23 16.58
CA THR A 672 3.18 -2.90 16.21
C THR A 672 2.45 -4.02 15.49
N THR A 673 3.18 -4.97 14.90
CA THR A 673 2.59 -5.99 14.03
C THR A 673 2.37 -7.31 14.76
N VAL A 674 1.24 -7.97 14.49
CA VAL A 674 0.96 -9.30 15.05
C VAL A 674 1.86 -10.40 14.47
N TRP A 675 2.44 -10.18 13.28
CA TRP A 675 3.36 -11.13 12.64
C TRP A 675 4.62 -11.40 13.48
N VAL A 676 5.03 -10.46 14.34
CA VAL A 676 6.17 -10.65 15.24
C VAL A 676 5.97 -11.87 16.16
N ASN A 677 4.73 -12.18 16.54
CA ASN A 677 4.40 -13.30 17.41
C ASN A 677 4.72 -14.65 16.75
N ILE A 678 4.53 -14.76 15.43
CA ILE A 678 4.91 -15.94 14.66
C ILE A 678 6.43 -16.09 14.67
N LEU A 679 7.16 -15.00 14.37
CA LEU A 679 8.62 -15.02 14.34
C LEU A 679 9.21 -15.40 15.71
N LEU A 680 8.71 -14.79 16.80
CA LEU A 680 9.14 -15.08 18.17
C LEU A 680 8.82 -16.52 18.60
N ALA A 681 7.60 -17.01 18.31
CA ALA A 681 7.23 -18.39 18.58
C ALA A 681 8.14 -19.36 17.80
N GLY A 682 8.44 -19.03 16.55
CA GLY A 682 9.34 -19.79 15.71
C GLY A 682 10.77 -19.86 16.26
N LEU A 683 11.32 -18.73 16.67
CA LEU A 683 12.64 -18.67 17.30
C LEU A 683 12.69 -19.44 18.62
N ALA A 684 11.64 -19.37 19.44
CA ALA A 684 11.55 -20.14 20.68
C ALA A 684 11.56 -21.65 20.40
N ILE A 685 10.79 -22.10 19.40
CA ILE A 685 10.77 -23.51 18.99
C ILE A 685 12.12 -23.96 18.44
N LEU A 686 12.75 -23.14 17.60
CA LEU A 686 14.09 -23.40 17.08
C LEU A 686 15.12 -23.53 18.21
N ALA A 687 15.10 -22.59 19.16
CA ALA A 687 15.97 -22.62 20.33
C ALA A 687 15.75 -23.91 21.13
N LEU A 688 14.51 -24.30 21.40
CA LEU A 688 14.18 -25.56 22.09
C LEU A 688 14.73 -26.79 21.35
N ILE A 689 14.63 -26.82 20.02
CA ILE A 689 15.16 -27.92 19.18
C ILE A 689 16.69 -27.96 19.21
N ILE A 690 17.35 -26.80 19.18
CA ILE A 690 18.82 -26.68 19.11
C ILE A 690 19.48 -26.96 20.47
N PHE A 691 18.98 -26.32 21.55
CA PHE A 691 19.58 -26.43 22.89
C PHE A 691 19.31 -27.78 23.55
N ARG A 692 18.26 -28.48 23.09
CA ARG A 692 17.99 -29.84 23.52
C ARG A 692 18.00 -30.74 22.28
N PRO A 693 19.20 -31.09 21.73
CA PRO A 693 19.32 -31.89 20.52
C PRO A 693 18.65 -33.23 20.74
N ASN A 694 17.40 -33.31 20.33
CA ASN A 694 16.63 -34.54 20.41
C ASN A 694 17.14 -35.44 19.28
N LYS A 695 17.22 -36.75 19.54
CA LYS A 695 17.55 -37.77 18.53
C LYS A 695 16.75 -37.58 17.23
N ASN A 696 15.56 -36.98 17.33
CA ASN A 696 14.63 -36.65 16.25
C ASN A 696 15.19 -35.67 15.18
N PHE A 697 16.00 -34.66 15.54
CA PHE A 697 16.52 -33.73 14.53
C PHE A 697 17.65 -34.36 13.69
N ALA A 698 18.45 -35.22 14.33
CA ALA A 698 19.41 -36.08 13.63
C ALA A 698 18.68 -37.14 12.77
N ALA A 699 17.57 -37.68 13.26
CA ALA A 699 16.72 -38.60 12.51
C ALA A 699 16.12 -37.96 11.25
N MET A 700 15.66 -36.70 11.33
CA MET A 700 15.18 -35.96 10.15
C MET A 700 16.26 -35.84 9.07
N LYS A 701 17.49 -35.48 9.45
CA LYS A 701 18.62 -35.40 8.50
C LYS A 701 18.92 -36.75 7.85
N ALA A 702 18.77 -37.85 8.60
CA ALA A 702 19.02 -39.20 8.09
C ALA A 702 17.88 -39.74 7.22
N LYS A 703 16.63 -39.49 7.60
CA LYS A 703 15.43 -40.03 6.95
C LYS A 703 14.93 -39.18 5.78
N TYR A 704 15.08 -37.86 5.87
CA TYR A 704 14.63 -36.90 4.87
C TYR A 704 15.74 -35.88 4.53
N PRO A 705 16.86 -36.31 3.92
CA PRO A 705 18.01 -35.45 3.64
C PRO A 705 17.72 -34.26 2.73
N LEU A 706 16.82 -34.36 1.76
CA LEU A 706 16.48 -33.27 0.85
C LEU A 706 15.52 -32.28 1.49
N ILE A 707 14.55 -32.75 2.29
CA ILE A 707 13.72 -31.88 3.14
C ILE A 707 14.59 -31.09 4.11
N TYR A 708 15.60 -31.74 4.71
CA TYR A 708 16.57 -31.09 5.59
C TYR A 708 17.37 -29.98 4.88
N LYS A 709 17.80 -30.21 3.63
CA LYS A 709 18.47 -29.18 2.81
C LYS A 709 17.53 -28.02 2.47
N GLY A 710 16.25 -28.32 2.19
CA GLY A 710 15.20 -27.32 2.02
C GLY A 710 15.05 -26.44 3.26
N TYR A 711 14.94 -27.05 4.43
CA TYR A 711 14.89 -26.36 5.72
C TYR A 711 16.06 -25.38 5.92
N LEU A 712 17.30 -25.80 5.64
CA LEU A 712 18.47 -24.92 5.76
C LEU A 712 18.40 -23.73 4.81
N SER A 713 17.84 -23.93 3.62
CA SER A 713 17.72 -22.90 2.59
C SER A 713 16.64 -21.88 2.94
N ILE A 714 15.49 -22.34 3.44
CA ILE A 714 14.42 -21.49 3.98
C ILE A 714 14.96 -20.67 5.16
N MET A 715 15.77 -21.25 6.04
CA MET A 715 16.39 -20.51 7.15
C MET A 715 17.27 -19.36 6.66
N VAL A 716 18.02 -19.56 5.56
CA VAL A 716 18.79 -18.49 4.92
C VAL A 716 17.85 -17.45 4.31
N GLY A 717 16.78 -17.89 3.64
CA GLY A 717 15.69 -17.04 3.14
C GLY A 717 15.17 -16.11 4.23
N CYS A 718 14.69 -16.65 5.35
CA CYS A 718 14.22 -15.87 6.50
C CYS A 718 15.21 -14.78 6.94
N ILE A 719 16.50 -15.10 7.01
CA ILE A 719 17.52 -14.14 7.45
C ILE A 719 17.68 -13.03 6.42
N VAL A 720 17.83 -13.38 5.14
CA VAL A 720 18.02 -12.38 4.07
C VAL A 720 16.79 -11.48 3.96
N THR A 721 15.60 -12.09 3.96
CA THR A 721 14.32 -11.39 3.93
C THR A 721 14.19 -10.36 5.06
N LEU A 722 14.64 -10.70 6.27
CA LEU A 722 14.58 -9.80 7.44
C LEU A 722 15.40 -8.52 7.23
N PHE A 723 16.54 -8.61 6.57
CA PHE A 723 17.48 -7.50 6.39
C PHE A 723 17.23 -6.70 5.11
N VAL A 724 16.76 -7.34 4.05
CA VAL A 724 16.65 -6.71 2.73
C VAL A 724 15.32 -5.95 2.58
N ASN A 725 14.24 -6.42 3.21
CA ASN A 725 12.91 -5.87 3.01
C ASN A 725 12.51 -4.76 3.97
N ASP A 726 11.69 -3.84 3.46
CA ASP A 726 11.06 -2.77 4.25
C ASP A 726 10.10 -3.34 5.31
N SER A 727 9.53 -4.52 5.04
CA SER A 727 8.68 -5.29 5.96
C SER A 727 9.30 -6.65 6.31
N GLY A 728 10.61 -6.68 6.50
CA GLY A 728 11.39 -7.90 6.76
C GLY A 728 10.81 -8.77 7.88
N ILE A 729 10.28 -8.19 8.97
CA ILE A 729 9.62 -8.97 10.04
C ILE A 729 8.40 -9.74 9.54
N ILE A 730 7.55 -9.10 8.73
CA ILE A 730 6.32 -9.71 8.21
C ILE A 730 6.70 -10.85 7.27
N SER A 731 7.55 -10.56 6.28
CA SER A 731 7.97 -11.53 5.27
C SER A 731 8.71 -12.71 5.92
N SER A 732 9.63 -12.47 6.86
CA SER A 732 10.36 -13.53 7.57
C SER A 732 9.45 -14.36 8.49
N ALA A 733 8.45 -13.75 9.11
CA ALA A 733 7.46 -14.47 9.90
C ALA A 733 6.70 -15.47 9.01
N THR A 734 6.25 -15.04 7.83
CA THR A 734 5.52 -15.90 6.90
C THR A 734 6.39 -17.02 6.29
N ASP A 735 7.66 -16.74 6.00
CA ASP A 735 8.63 -17.75 5.55
C ASP A 735 8.88 -18.81 6.65
N SER A 736 8.97 -18.39 7.91
CA SER A 736 9.15 -19.29 9.05
C SER A 736 8.03 -20.32 9.23
N ILE A 737 6.84 -20.07 8.69
CA ILE A 737 5.71 -21.02 8.72
C ILE A 737 6.06 -22.28 7.93
N TYR A 738 6.65 -22.12 6.73
CA TYR A 738 7.08 -23.20 5.86
C TYR A 738 8.34 -23.90 6.38
N LEU A 739 9.11 -23.22 7.22
CA LEU A 739 10.22 -23.80 7.96
C LEU A 739 9.76 -24.75 9.09
N LEU A 740 8.81 -24.30 9.92
CA LEU A 740 8.48 -24.94 11.19
C LEU A 740 7.44 -26.06 11.07
N ILE A 741 6.44 -25.88 10.21
CA ILE A 741 5.33 -26.83 10.09
C ILE A 741 5.82 -28.23 9.69
N PRO A 742 6.67 -28.40 8.65
CA PRO A 742 7.17 -29.72 8.29
C PRO A 742 7.94 -30.39 9.44
N ILE A 743 8.74 -29.63 10.19
CA ILE A 743 9.50 -30.16 11.33
C ILE A 743 8.57 -30.65 12.43
N ILE A 744 7.60 -29.83 12.84
CA ILE A 744 6.66 -30.20 13.90
C ILE A 744 5.90 -31.49 13.51
N ILE A 745 5.46 -31.58 12.26
CA ILE A 745 4.75 -32.75 11.73
C ILE A 745 5.66 -33.99 11.72
N ILE A 746 6.89 -33.89 11.23
CA ILE A 746 7.86 -35.00 11.23
C ILE A 746 8.12 -35.48 12.66
N MET A 747 8.34 -34.55 13.61
CA MET A 747 8.58 -34.88 15.01
C MET A 747 7.39 -35.59 15.67
N ILE A 748 6.15 -35.17 15.35
CA ILE A 748 4.94 -35.85 15.82
C ILE A 748 4.86 -37.27 15.25
N ASN A 749 5.08 -37.43 13.94
CA ASN A 749 5.01 -38.72 13.27
C ASN A 749 6.06 -39.73 13.77
N GLU A 750 7.32 -39.30 13.97
CA GLU A 750 8.36 -40.15 14.54
C GLU A 750 8.01 -40.62 15.95
N LYS A 751 7.51 -39.70 16.80
CA LYS A 751 7.13 -40.04 18.18
C LYS A 751 5.91 -40.97 18.27
N MET A 752 5.01 -40.94 17.29
CA MET A 752 3.87 -41.88 17.21
C MET A 752 4.33 -43.25 16.71
N SER A 753 5.23 -43.30 15.72
CA SER A 753 5.78 -44.55 15.21
C SER A 753 6.49 -45.37 16.30
N ILE A 754 7.26 -44.72 17.17
CA ILE A 754 7.96 -45.37 18.30
C ILE A 754 6.96 -45.99 19.29
N GLU A 755 5.81 -45.35 19.54
CA GLU A 755 4.80 -45.88 20.47
C GLU A 755 4.04 -47.08 19.92
N ASN A 756 3.77 -47.11 18.61
CA ASN A 756 3.11 -48.27 17.99
C ASN A 756 4.02 -49.50 18.05
N VAL A 757 5.31 -49.34 17.75
CA VAL A 757 6.31 -50.43 17.86
C VAL A 757 6.45 -50.91 19.31
N ASN A 758 6.41 -50.02 20.30
CA ASN A 758 6.46 -50.42 21.71
C ASN A 758 5.16 -51.13 22.17
N LYS A 759 4.00 -50.80 21.61
CA LYS A 759 2.75 -51.53 21.90
C LYS A 759 2.75 -52.93 21.29
N GLU A 760 3.22 -53.07 20.05
CA GLU A 760 3.33 -54.36 19.36
C GLU A 760 4.38 -55.31 19.98
N LYS A 761 5.33 -54.78 20.75
CA LYS A 761 6.30 -55.59 21.52
C LYS A 761 5.84 -56.00 22.92
N ILE A 762 4.73 -55.42 23.40
CA ILE A 762 4.17 -55.67 24.75
C ILE A 762 2.90 -56.53 24.67
N CYS A 763 2.25 -56.59 23.50
CA CYS A 763 1.30 -57.65 23.14
C CYS A 763 2.06 -58.84 22.56
#